data_AF-A0A1I1KTI7-F1
#
_entry.id   AF-A0A1I1KTI7-F1
#
_cell.length_a   1.000
_cell.length_b   1.000
_cell.length_c   1.000
_cell.angle_alpha   90.00
_cell.angle_beta   90.00
_cell.angle_gamma   90.00
#
_symmetry.space_group_name_H-M   'P 1'
#
loop_
_entity.id
_entity.type
_entity.pdbx_description
1 polymer ?
#
loop_
_entity_poly.entity_id
_entity_poly.type
_entity_poly.pdbx_seq_one_letter_code
_entity_poly.pdbx_strand_id
1 'polypeptide(L)'
;MPTPHFLTRNCLAALIVSLAAAGCGGGDGGTTSGKTNSNADTTTTVVDITAAILANQNIALSTDSVINLPAGVTTYTGVISGQGTLLLNPAAGSSHPSTFVLTQASTFMLPDSRQIETVTKSVYPGMGYALSITGSNPPVLTINPGVTLQIGSNTSADNSPNIIATSDSKNLASVVNGELNLNNILNNGAIVLNSAQFILLGEISGSGSISQLPNAWGGNSMGGVNPFSGVLALSAGQDFGTNHVSPSISNAKAVVNEGSWLVWSAPNSVVTVTQNIYEASFGGDINFHPIGNSRIIMRGVYSHTDNSPHGSPNLLNPGLSDASLNLAKVIYRGGPNDVNGNDGSYRGINIESGGTVQWGDGTTHDFFLPSAPSPFAVSPALGAKNAYINLHRGGTLALNYNGPVSLNAGITGGGGGPDRDGSTGTGNVTIMSTTGNDVTFSQPQNYNGITTIGAKAILRLGAGSPQPLNYDKLVYNSSTQQYVKSTTLQATYNGDSSLLTAESAGGASTDSIVNDGSLIIQNTTDAITLSNISGSGTFLQNGTASTTLRNNSFSGAAIINSGSVLAASANAFGSGNLTNNAGLGLGNTQFELTLAGSYQQTASGSLTLPINGTSKGVDYGHLTVAGPVVLGGVLALNFSGTFTSGQKFTLIDAGGGITGSFSNVTSSGPAVDITLNGAVLYATVR
;
A
#
# COMPACT_ATOMS: atom_id res chain seq x y z
N MET A 1 -12.22 11.59 -41.09
CA MET A 1 -13.63 11.54 -41.54
C MET A 1 -13.92 10.14 -42.08
N PRO A 2 -15.14 9.57 -41.95
CA PRO A 2 -16.32 10.05 -41.24
C PRO A 2 -16.87 9.08 -40.17
N THR A 3 -17.76 9.63 -39.36
CA THR A 3 -18.66 9.05 -38.34
C THR A 3 -19.64 8.01 -38.91
N PRO A 4 -20.34 7.27 -38.02
CA PRO A 4 -21.80 7.35 -38.10
C PRO A 4 -22.55 7.43 -36.75
N HIS A 5 -23.57 8.28 -36.85
CA HIS A 5 -24.79 8.57 -36.10
C HIS A 5 -25.44 7.54 -35.13
N PHE A 6 -25.83 8.11 -33.97
CA PHE A 6 -27.16 8.14 -33.32
C PHE A 6 -28.10 6.91 -33.34
N LEU A 7 -28.47 6.46 -32.13
CA LEU A 7 -29.86 6.15 -31.79
C LEU A 7 -30.16 6.47 -30.31
N THR A 8 -31.10 7.39 -30.12
CA THR A 8 -31.76 7.79 -28.86
C THR A 8 -32.91 6.84 -28.52
N ARG A 9 -33.10 6.51 -27.23
CA ARG A 9 -34.45 6.41 -26.62
C ARG A 9 -34.42 6.29 -25.09
N ASN A 10 -34.88 7.37 -24.46
CA ASN A 10 -35.68 7.52 -23.23
C ASN A 10 -35.91 6.31 -22.32
N CYS A 11 -35.52 6.46 -21.05
CA CYS A 11 -36.34 6.11 -19.88
C CYS A 11 -36.16 7.21 -18.82
N LEU A 12 -37.27 7.86 -18.45
CA LEU A 12 -37.40 8.91 -17.44
C LEU A 12 -38.28 8.38 -16.30
N ALA A 13 -38.04 8.94 -15.10
CA ALA A 13 -38.88 8.98 -13.90
C ALA A 13 -38.58 7.89 -12.85
N ALA A 14 -38.44 8.18 -11.54
CA ALA A 14 -38.80 9.37 -10.78
C ALA A 14 -37.87 9.55 -9.56
N LEU A 15 -37.41 10.78 -9.33
CA LEU A 15 -36.80 11.24 -8.07
C LEU A 15 -37.74 12.31 -7.51
N ILE A 16 -38.41 12.02 -6.40
CA ILE A 16 -39.23 13.00 -5.67
C ILE A 16 -38.34 13.63 -4.60
N VAL A 17 -38.03 14.91 -4.78
CA VAL A 17 -37.47 15.80 -3.76
C VAL A 17 -38.62 16.65 -3.24
N SER A 18 -38.96 16.53 -1.96
CA SER A 18 -39.95 17.39 -1.29
C SER A 18 -39.24 18.54 -0.58
N LEU A 19 -39.26 19.73 -1.20
CA LEU A 19 -39.01 21.01 -0.54
C LEU A 19 -40.30 21.49 0.13
N ALA A 20 -40.21 21.86 1.40
CA ALA A 20 -41.28 22.53 2.13
C ALA A 20 -41.36 24.01 1.73
N ALA A 21 -42.54 24.47 1.33
CA ALA A 21 -42.86 25.89 1.19
C ALA A 21 -43.94 26.26 2.21
N ALA A 22 -43.62 27.23 3.06
CA ALA A 22 -44.55 27.87 3.97
C ALA A 22 -45.53 28.75 3.18
N GLY A 23 -46.83 28.55 3.40
CA GLY A 23 -47.91 29.38 2.86
C GLY A 23 -48.84 29.82 3.97
N CYS A 24 -48.85 31.11 4.25
CA CYS A 24 -49.84 31.81 5.07
C CYS A 24 -51.16 31.93 4.27
N GLY A 25 -52.32 31.72 4.90
CA GLY A 25 -53.62 31.96 4.29
C GLY A 25 -54.77 31.51 5.20
N GLY A 26 -55.57 32.47 5.66
CA GLY A 26 -56.56 32.29 6.73
C GLY A 26 -57.98 31.89 6.29
N GLY A 27 -58.79 31.60 7.31
CA GLY A 27 -60.23 31.83 7.47
C GLY A 27 -61.22 31.19 6.48
N ASP A 28 -62.01 30.22 6.94
CA ASP A 28 -63.42 30.49 7.29
C ASP A 28 -64.11 29.24 7.89
N GLY A 29 -65.10 29.51 8.74
CA GLY A 29 -65.78 28.53 9.59
C GLY A 29 -66.81 27.66 8.87
N GLY A 30 -66.98 26.43 9.39
CA GLY A 30 -68.05 25.51 9.03
C GLY A 30 -68.14 24.37 10.05
N THR A 31 -69.17 24.41 10.88
CA THR A 31 -69.51 23.38 11.86
C THR A 31 -70.20 22.19 11.19
N THR A 32 -69.55 21.02 11.18
CA THR A 32 -70.26 19.74 10.99
C THR A 32 -69.65 18.64 11.86
N SER A 33 -70.46 18.17 12.80
CA SER A 33 -70.31 16.95 13.58
C SER A 33 -70.18 15.72 12.67
N GLY A 34 -69.13 14.90 12.89
CA GLY A 34 -68.89 13.69 12.11
C GLY A 34 -67.83 12.78 12.75
N LYS A 35 -68.31 11.87 13.61
CA LYS A 35 -67.71 10.60 14.10
C LYS A 35 -66.21 10.37 13.84
N THR A 36 -65.46 10.35 14.93
CA THR A 36 -64.12 9.80 15.07
C THR A 36 -64.09 8.32 14.71
N ASN A 37 -63.49 7.98 13.57
CA ASN A 37 -62.87 6.66 13.38
C ASN A 37 -61.43 6.78 13.83
N SER A 38 -61.16 6.37 15.06
CA SER A 38 -59.82 6.12 15.58
C SER A 38 -59.23 4.92 14.83
N ASN A 39 -58.54 5.17 13.72
CA ASN A 39 -57.43 4.30 13.37
C ASN A 39 -56.39 4.52 14.46
N ALA A 40 -56.19 3.49 15.29
CA ALA A 40 -55.08 3.42 16.20
C ALA A 40 -53.80 3.41 15.37
N ASP A 41 -53.28 4.61 15.11
CA ASP A 41 -51.87 4.82 14.88
C ASP A 41 -51.18 4.36 16.16
N THR A 42 -50.48 3.22 16.10
CA THR A 42 -49.61 2.79 17.18
C THR A 42 -48.41 3.74 17.18
N THR A 43 -48.63 4.96 17.66
CA THR A 43 -47.56 5.88 18.03
C THR A 43 -46.80 5.21 19.16
N THR A 44 -45.68 4.57 18.84
CA THR A 44 -44.70 4.19 19.85
C THR A 44 -44.31 5.46 20.57
N THR A 45 -44.79 5.64 21.80
CA THR A 45 -44.49 6.81 22.62
C THR A 45 -43.00 6.81 22.91
N VAL A 46 -42.26 7.72 22.25
CA VAL A 46 -40.86 7.98 22.57
C VAL A 46 -40.80 8.63 23.95
N VAL A 47 -40.05 8.04 24.87
CA VAL A 47 -39.94 8.53 26.26
C VAL A 47 -38.73 9.46 26.40
N ASP A 48 -38.96 10.68 26.89
CA ASP A 48 -37.86 11.58 27.26
C ASP A 48 -37.26 11.15 28.61
N ILE A 49 -36.02 10.69 28.58
CA ILE A 49 -35.28 10.23 29.78
C ILE A 49 -34.22 11.26 30.24
N THR A 50 -34.21 12.46 29.68
CA THR A 50 -33.19 13.49 29.92
C THR A 50 -32.99 13.79 31.41
N ALA A 51 -34.08 13.99 32.16
CA ALA A 51 -33.99 14.32 33.58
C ALA A 51 -33.32 13.21 34.40
N ALA A 52 -33.57 11.95 34.05
CA ALA A 52 -32.97 10.80 34.74
C ALA A 52 -31.48 10.65 34.38
N ILE A 53 -31.12 10.93 33.11
CA ILE A 53 -29.73 10.98 32.65
C ILE A 53 -28.94 12.08 33.37
N LEU A 54 -29.49 13.30 33.47
CA LEU A 54 -28.86 14.41 34.19
C LEU A 54 -28.73 14.13 35.70
N ALA A 55 -29.57 13.25 36.24
CA ALA A 55 -29.48 12.76 37.62
C ALA A 55 -28.56 11.53 37.79
N ASN A 56 -27.84 11.12 36.74
CA ASN A 56 -26.95 9.94 36.73
C ASN A 56 -27.64 8.62 37.13
N GLN A 57 -28.94 8.49 36.86
CA GLN A 57 -29.67 7.26 37.17
C GLN A 57 -29.34 6.16 36.17
N ASN A 58 -29.30 4.90 36.63
CA ASN A 58 -29.29 3.74 35.74
C ASN A 58 -30.65 3.61 35.05
N ILE A 59 -30.63 3.43 33.73
CA ILE A 59 -31.84 3.34 32.91
C ILE A 59 -31.92 1.96 32.26
N ALA A 60 -33.08 1.31 32.38
CA ALA A 60 -33.43 0.14 31.58
C ALA A 60 -34.48 0.56 30.56
N LEU A 61 -34.11 0.58 29.29
CA LEU A 61 -35.01 0.86 28.18
C LEU A 61 -36.06 -0.26 28.07
N SER A 62 -37.31 0.16 27.92
CA SER A 62 -38.46 -0.71 27.58
C SER A 62 -39.21 -0.24 26.34
N THR A 63 -38.81 0.90 25.78
CA THR A 63 -39.37 1.55 24.59
C THR A 63 -38.32 2.51 24.01
N ASP A 64 -38.62 3.04 22.83
CA ASP A 64 -37.80 4.07 22.18
C ASP A 64 -37.75 5.32 23.07
N SER A 65 -36.56 5.89 23.23
CA SER A 65 -36.29 6.96 24.19
C SER A 65 -35.44 8.08 23.57
N VAL A 66 -35.53 9.28 24.14
CA VAL A 66 -34.79 10.47 23.71
C VAL A 66 -34.06 11.13 24.87
N ILE A 67 -32.87 11.65 24.58
CA ILE A 67 -32.09 12.52 25.48
C ILE A 67 -31.88 13.85 24.77
N ASN A 68 -32.48 14.91 25.31
CA ASN A 68 -32.33 16.28 24.85
C ASN A 68 -31.22 16.95 25.68
N LEU A 69 -29.98 16.88 25.19
CA LEU A 69 -28.79 17.28 25.93
C LEU A 69 -28.69 18.82 26.04
N PRO A 70 -28.43 19.37 27.23
CA PRO A 70 -28.11 20.79 27.37
C PRO A 70 -26.80 21.12 26.63
N ALA A 71 -26.58 22.42 26.36
CA ALA A 71 -25.30 22.89 25.82
C ALA A 71 -24.14 22.59 26.79
N GLY A 72 -22.97 22.27 26.25
CA GLY A 72 -21.79 21.93 27.04
C GLY A 72 -21.63 20.43 27.28
N VAL A 73 -20.91 20.05 28.33
CA VAL A 73 -20.53 18.66 28.62
C VAL A 73 -21.45 18.07 29.68
N THR A 74 -22.13 16.98 29.35
CA THR A 74 -22.89 16.13 30.27
C THR A 74 -22.15 14.82 30.48
N THR A 75 -21.48 14.67 31.62
CA THR A 75 -20.85 13.39 32.00
C THR A 75 -21.86 12.50 32.68
N TYR A 76 -22.09 11.33 32.11
CA TYR A 76 -23.03 10.34 32.60
C TYR A 76 -22.31 9.14 33.20
N THR A 77 -22.53 8.94 34.50
CA THR A 77 -21.91 7.85 35.29
C THR A 77 -22.86 6.69 35.55
N GLY A 78 -24.10 6.77 35.05
CA GLY A 78 -25.04 5.65 35.10
C GLY A 78 -24.82 4.66 33.95
N VAL A 79 -25.68 3.64 33.89
CA VAL A 79 -25.71 2.61 32.84
C VAL A 79 -27.04 2.65 32.10
N ILE A 80 -27.01 2.55 30.76
CA ILE A 80 -28.19 2.32 29.93
C ILE A 80 -28.21 0.85 29.49
N SER A 81 -29.32 0.16 29.72
CA SER A 81 -29.52 -1.26 29.40
C SER A 81 -30.93 -1.48 28.82
N GLY A 82 -31.30 -2.73 28.52
CA GLY A 82 -32.66 -3.07 28.07
C GLY A 82 -32.87 -3.00 26.55
N GLN A 83 -34.12 -2.88 26.13
CA GLN A 83 -34.51 -2.91 24.72
C GLN A 83 -35.25 -1.63 24.28
N GLY A 84 -34.84 -1.06 23.15
CA GLY A 84 -35.40 0.17 22.59
C GLY A 84 -34.37 0.87 21.71
N THR A 85 -34.77 1.97 21.05
CA THR A 85 -33.81 2.89 20.42
C THR A 85 -33.53 4.08 21.31
N LEU A 86 -32.36 4.69 21.16
CA LEU A 86 -31.96 5.91 21.84
C LEU A 86 -31.65 7.01 20.81
N LEU A 87 -32.30 8.15 20.98
CA LEU A 87 -32.03 9.36 20.18
C LEU A 87 -31.32 10.40 21.03
N LEU A 88 -30.13 10.85 20.60
CA LEU A 88 -29.42 11.98 21.22
C LEU A 88 -29.67 13.24 20.40
N ASN A 89 -30.28 14.23 21.04
CA ASN A 89 -30.61 15.53 20.44
C ASN A 89 -29.93 16.66 21.20
N PRO A 90 -29.60 17.77 20.52
CA PRO A 90 -29.36 19.02 21.21
C PRO A 90 -30.69 19.55 21.78
N ALA A 91 -30.68 20.08 23.00
CA ALA A 91 -31.87 20.70 23.58
C ALA A 91 -32.30 21.93 22.76
N ALA A 92 -33.61 22.15 22.62
CA ALA A 92 -34.14 23.26 21.83
C ALA A 92 -33.56 24.62 22.27
N GLY A 93 -33.01 25.38 21.32
CA GLY A 93 -32.40 26.68 21.57
C GLY A 93 -30.91 26.63 21.98
N SER A 94 -30.26 25.47 22.03
CA SER A 94 -28.81 25.40 22.22
C SER A 94 -28.09 25.94 20.98
N SER A 95 -27.47 27.12 21.10
CA SER A 95 -26.59 27.69 20.07
C SER A 95 -25.18 27.08 20.07
N HIS A 96 -24.92 26.13 20.97
CA HIS A 96 -23.62 25.54 21.24
C HIS A 96 -23.70 24.01 21.21
N PRO A 97 -22.63 23.31 20.82
CA PRO A 97 -22.60 21.85 20.76
C PRO A 97 -22.83 21.21 22.14
N SER A 98 -23.49 20.06 22.14
CA SER A 98 -23.77 19.25 23.33
C SER A 98 -22.90 18.00 23.31
N THR A 99 -22.12 17.77 24.36
CA THR A 99 -21.29 16.57 24.51
C THR A 99 -21.88 15.65 25.58
N PHE A 100 -22.19 14.41 25.23
CA PHE A 100 -22.60 13.37 26.16
C PHE A 100 -21.43 12.40 26.39
N VAL A 101 -20.85 12.42 27.59
CA VAL A 101 -19.71 11.57 27.94
C VAL A 101 -20.21 10.34 28.70
N LEU A 102 -20.04 9.17 28.12
CA LEU A 102 -20.43 7.88 28.70
C LEU A 102 -19.19 7.22 29.34
N THR A 103 -19.22 7.00 30.65
CA THR A 103 -18.07 6.42 31.39
C THR A 103 -18.26 4.95 31.78
N GLN A 104 -19.47 4.40 31.64
CA GLN A 104 -19.80 3.02 32.01
C GLN A 104 -20.21 2.20 30.78
N ALA A 105 -19.96 0.89 30.80
CA ALA A 105 -20.52 -0.03 29.80
C ALA A 105 -22.06 0.03 29.79
N SER A 106 -22.64 0.34 28.63
CA SER A 106 -24.08 0.32 28.37
C SER A 106 -24.41 -0.78 27.36
N THR A 107 -25.48 -1.54 27.62
CA THR A 107 -25.77 -2.82 26.94
C THR A 107 -27.15 -2.87 26.29
N PHE A 108 -27.74 -1.71 25.99
CA PHE A 108 -29.03 -1.66 25.34
C PHE A 108 -28.94 -2.09 23.87
N MET A 109 -30.04 -2.67 23.38
CA MET A 109 -30.15 -3.25 22.04
C MET A 109 -31.55 -3.01 21.46
N LEU A 110 -31.73 -3.34 20.18
CA LEU A 110 -33.05 -3.33 19.56
C LEU A 110 -33.99 -4.36 20.21
N PRO A 111 -35.31 -4.13 20.20
CA PRO A 111 -36.30 -5.18 20.42
C PRO A 111 -36.15 -6.34 19.44
N ASP A 112 -36.44 -7.55 19.91
CA ASP A 112 -36.26 -8.80 19.15
C ASP A 112 -36.92 -8.79 17.76
N SER A 113 -38.08 -8.14 17.62
CA SER A 113 -38.81 -8.04 16.35
C SER A 113 -38.11 -7.16 15.30
N ARG A 114 -37.15 -6.32 15.71
CA ARG A 114 -36.36 -5.43 14.83
C ARG A 114 -34.94 -5.95 14.58
N GLN A 115 -34.52 -7.03 15.25
CA GLN A 115 -33.22 -7.65 15.05
C GLN A 115 -33.27 -8.54 13.79
N ILE A 116 -32.44 -8.21 12.80
CA ILE A 116 -32.35 -8.94 11.53
C ILE A 116 -30.94 -9.37 11.17
N GLU A 117 -29.92 -8.82 11.84
CA GLU A 117 -28.53 -9.20 11.65
C GLU A 117 -28.28 -10.64 12.12
N THR A 118 -27.47 -11.38 11.37
CA THR A 118 -27.03 -12.73 11.72
C THR A 118 -25.54 -12.89 11.51
N VAL A 119 -24.88 -13.52 12.48
CA VAL A 119 -23.44 -13.80 12.47
C VAL A 119 -23.20 -15.28 12.24
N THR A 120 -22.39 -15.58 11.23
CA THR A 120 -21.93 -16.94 10.94
C THR A 120 -20.45 -17.08 11.22
N LYS A 121 -20.08 -18.07 12.04
CA LYS A 121 -18.70 -18.45 12.33
C LYS A 121 -18.23 -19.55 11.38
N SER A 122 -17.19 -19.27 10.61
CA SER A 122 -16.53 -20.22 9.69
C SER A 122 -15.12 -20.54 10.17
N VAL A 123 -14.77 -21.82 10.31
CA VAL A 123 -13.45 -22.26 10.78
C VAL A 123 -12.56 -22.60 9.60
N TYR A 124 -11.32 -22.11 9.62
CA TYR A 124 -10.30 -22.31 8.59
C TYR A 124 -9.10 -23.04 9.20
N PRO A 125 -8.90 -24.34 8.89
CA PRO A 125 -7.81 -25.13 9.46
C PRO A 125 -6.44 -24.46 9.28
N GLY A 126 -5.71 -24.29 10.37
CA GLY A 126 -4.39 -23.63 10.39
C GLY A 126 -4.39 -22.11 10.27
N MET A 127 -5.56 -21.47 10.08
CA MET A 127 -5.69 -20.01 9.93
C MET A 127 -6.61 -19.35 10.97
N GLY A 128 -7.35 -20.14 11.75
CA GLY A 128 -8.27 -19.65 12.78
C GLY A 128 -9.73 -19.73 12.33
N TYR A 129 -10.52 -18.69 12.59
CA TYR A 129 -11.90 -18.58 12.12
C TYR A 129 -12.19 -17.17 11.62
N ALA A 130 -13.28 -17.03 10.87
CA ALA A 130 -13.85 -15.73 10.53
C ALA A 130 -15.30 -15.66 10.97
N LEU A 131 -15.73 -14.48 11.40
CA LEU A 131 -17.11 -14.13 11.65
C LEU A 131 -17.61 -13.29 10.47
N SER A 132 -18.69 -13.72 9.85
CA SER A 132 -19.36 -13.02 8.75
C SER A 132 -20.72 -12.53 9.20
N ILE A 133 -21.07 -11.32 8.82
CA ILE A 133 -22.31 -10.64 9.21
C ILE A 133 -23.20 -10.56 7.97
N THR A 134 -24.47 -10.94 8.10
CA THR A 134 -25.47 -10.76 7.05
C THR A 134 -26.73 -10.10 7.59
N GLY A 135 -27.35 -9.25 6.77
CA GLY A 135 -28.32 -8.28 7.25
C GLY A 135 -27.63 -7.06 7.87
N SER A 136 -28.43 -6.06 8.23
CA SER A 136 -27.98 -4.88 8.98
C SER A 136 -29.13 -4.46 9.88
N ASN A 137 -28.90 -4.46 11.18
CA ASN A 137 -29.89 -3.99 12.15
C ASN A 137 -30.21 -2.50 11.90
N PRO A 138 -31.46 -2.03 12.07
CA PRO A 138 -31.74 -0.60 12.08
C PRO A 138 -30.98 0.10 13.23
N PRO A 139 -30.74 1.41 13.16
CA PRO A 139 -30.00 2.12 14.21
C PRO A 139 -30.66 1.95 15.59
N VAL A 140 -29.91 1.42 16.55
CA VAL A 140 -30.31 1.42 17.97
C VAL A 140 -30.00 2.76 18.61
N LEU A 141 -28.98 3.45 18.12
CA LEU A 141 -28.56 4.76 18.59
C LEU A 141 -28.51 5.72 17.41
N THR A 142 -29.16 6.87 17.55
CA THR A 142 -29.06 7.97 16.59
C THR A 142 -28.46 9.19 17.28
N ILE A 143 -27.38 9.73 16.70
CA ILE A 143 -26.71 10.94 17.16
C ILE A 143 -27.02 12.04 16.15
N ASN A 144 -27.85 13.01 16.54
CA ASN A 144 -28.22 14.10 15.64
C ASN A 144 -27.14 15.17 15.50
N PRO A 145 -27.17 15.98 14.43
CA PRO A 145 -26.24 17.09 14.26
C PRO A 145 -26.21 18.02 15.48
N GLY A 146 -25.02 18.49 15.85
CA GLY A 146 -24.82 19.33 17.04
C GLY A 146 -24.58 18.55 18.34
N VAL A 147 -24.68 17.22 18.32
CA VAL A 147 -24.34 16.34 19.45
C VAL A 147 -23.02 15.62 19.21
N THR A 148 -22.19 15.58 20.25
CA THR A 148 -21.02 14.71 20.35
C THR A 148 -21.30 13.61 21.37
N LEU A 149 -21.26 12.35 20.95
CA LEU A 149 -21.14 11.22 21.86
C LEU A 149 -19.66 10.99 22.15
N GLN A 150 -19.24 11.13 23.39
CA GLN A 150 -17.91 10.75 23.83
C GLN A 150 -17.97 9.44 24.61
N ILE A 151 -17.21 8.44 24.17
CA ILE A 151 -17.07 7.15 24.86
C ILE A 151 -15.78 7.18 25.67
N GLY A 152 -15.94 7.18 27.00
CA GLY A 152 -14.85 7.29 27.96
C GLY A 152 -14.41 8.72 28.25
N SER A 153 -13.68 8.87 29.35
CA SER A 153 -13.04 10.10 29.80
C SER A 153 -11.51 9.97 29.87
N ASN A 154 -10.96 8.76 29.68
CA ASN A 154 -9.55 8.43 29.84
C ASN A 154 -9.04 8.77 31.24
N THR A 155 -9.90 8.53 32.24
CA THR A 155 -9.59 8.70 33.66
C THR A 155 -10.01 7.45 34.43
N SER A 156 -9.68 7.38 35.72
CA SER A 156 -10.13 6.30 36.60
C SER A 156 -11.65 6.26 36.83
N ALA A 157 -12.42 7.23 36.29
CA ALA A 157 -13.88 7.19 36.32
C ALA A 157 -14.47 6.23 35.27
N ASP A 158 -13.67 5.82 34.29
CA ASP A 158 -14.09 4.87 33.26
C ASP A 158 -14.20 3.45 33.84
N ASN A 159 -15.29 2.76 33.49
CA ASN A 159 -15.51 1.35 33.78
C ASN A 159 -16.06 0.66 32.54
N SER A 160 -15.13 0.29 31.66
CA SER A 160 -15.32 -0.31 30.35
C SER A 160 -16.31 0.47 29.47
N PRO A 161 -16.16 1.80 29.33
CA PRO A 161 -17.13 2.65 28.62
C PRO A 161 -17.33 2.15 27.20
N ASN A 162 -18.57 1.77 26.89
CA ASN A 162 -18.94 1.12 25.63
C ASN A 162 -20.46 1.19 25.43
N ILE A 163 -20.91 1.06 24.19
CA ILE A 163 -22.33 0.85 23.85
C ILE A 163 -22.42 -0.46 23.07
N ILE A 164 -22.63 -1.58 23.76
CA ILE A 164 -22.38 -2.91 23.21
C ILE A 164 -23.59 -3.84 23.28
N ALA A 165 -23.83 -4.57 22.18
CA ALA A 165 -24.69 -5.74 22.17
C ALA A 165 -23.89 -6.91 21.59
N THR A 166 -23.35 -7.78 22.43
CA THR A 166 -22.57 -8.95 21.99
C THR A 166 -23.45 -10.20 21.83
N SER A 167 -24.75 -10.08 22.06
CA SER A 167 -25.73 -11.13 21.77
C SER A 167 -27.12 -10.53 21.66
N ASP A 168 -27.98 -11.17 20.88
CA ASP A 168 -29.37 -10.80 20.74
C ASP A 168 -30.23 -12.06 20.45
N SER A 169 -31.50 -11.90 20.07
CA SER A 169 -32.39 -13.03 19.78
C SER A 169 -31.98 -13.85 18.55
N LYS A 170 -31.09 -13.31 17.70
CA LYS A 170 -30.58 -13.94 16.47
C LYS A 170 -29.15 -14.47 16.62
N ASN A 171 -28.38 -13.90 17.55
CA ASN A 171 -26.95 -14.10 17.66
C ASN A 171 -26.55 -14.40 19.10
N LEU A 172 -26.02 -15.60 19.35
CA LEU A 172 -25.53 -15.98 20.67
C LEU A 172 -24.14 -15.39 20.94
N ALA A 173 -23.89 -14.99 22.18
CA ALA A 173 -22.59 -14.43 22.61
C ALA A 173 -21.41 -15.37 22.30
N SER A 174 -21.63 -16.69 22.42
CA SER A 174 -20.61 -17.71 22.14
C SER A 174 -20.23 -17.80 20.66
N VAL A 175 -21.10 -17.37 19.75
CA VAL A 175 -20.81 -17.32 18.31
C VAL A 175 -19.89 -16.14 18.00
N VAL A 176 -20.20 -14.97 18.58
CA VAL A 176 -19.44 -13.74 18.33
C VAL A 176 -18.20 -13.58 19.21
N ASN A 177 -18.09 -14.38 20.28
CA ASN A 177 -16.95 -14.43 21.20
C ASN A 177 -16.56 -13.07 21.83
N GLY A 178 -17.53 -12.15 21.95
CA GLY A 178 -17.29 -10.78 22.40
C GLY A 178 -16.52 -9.89 21.41
N GLU A 179 -16.30 -10.35 20.18
CA GLU A 179 -15.52 -9.64 19.15
C GLU A 179 -16.38 -8.75 18.25
N LEU A 180 -17.70 -8.90 18.30
CA LEU A 180 -18.65 -8.09 17.55
C LEU A 180 -19.59 -7.35 18.48
N ASN A 181 -19.83 -6.09 18.13
CA ASN A 181 -20.92 -5.29 18.65
C ASN A 181 -22.03 -5.25 17.59
N LEU A 182 -23.19 -5.83 17.90
CA LEU A 182 -24.35 -5.97 17.02
C LEU A 182 -25.22 -4.69 16.96
N ASN A 183 -24.81 -3.64 17.67
CA ASN A 183 -25.49 -2.36 17.64
C ASN A 183 -25.16 -1.59 16.36
N ASN A 184 -26.18 -1.05 15.69
CA ASN A 184 -26.02 -0.06 14.63
C ASN A 184 -26.16 1.36 15.22
N ILE A 185 -25.20 2.24 14.95
CA ILE A 185 -25.18 3.63 15.37
C ILE A 185 -25.28 4.53 14.13
N LEU A 186 -26.34 5.30 14.03
CA LEU A 186 -26.48 6.38 13.05
C LEU A 186 -25.82 7.65 13.58
N ASN A 187 -24.62 7.95 13.10
CA ASN A 187 -23.86 9.12 13.49
C ASN A 187 -24.03 10.27 12.48
N ASN A 188 -24.87 11.25 12.80
CA ASN A 188 -24.99 12.52 12.06
C ASN A 188 -24.37 13.70 12.81
N GLY A 189 -23.88 13.48 14.03
CA GLY A 189 -23.15 14.44 14.86
C GLY A 189 -21.65 14.12 14.89
N ALA A 190 -21.13 13.81 16.07
CA ALA A 190 -19.77 13.33 16.25
C ALA A 190 -19.70 12.17 17.25
N ILE A 191 -18.76 11.25 17.02
CA ILE A 191 -18.31 10.26 18.00
C ILE A 191 -16.87 10.59 18.38
N VAL A 192 -16.61 10.69 19.68
CA VAL A 192 -15.27 10.91 20.24
C VAL A 192 -14.89 9.71 21.10
N LEU A 193 -13.73 9.12 20.83
CA LEU A 193 -13.21 7.98 21.57
C LEU A 193 -12.12 8.47 22.51
N ASN A 194 -12.29 8.27 23.81
CA ASN A 194 -11.35 8.74 24.80
C ASN A 194 -11.33 7.79 26.00
N SER A 195 -10.78 6.59 25.83
CA SER A 195 -10.65 5.63 26.92
C SER A 195 -9.29 4.93 26.90
N ALA A 196 -8.84 4.53 28.08
CA ALA A 196 -7.72 3.60 28.27
C ALA A 196 -8.15 2.13 28.13
N GLN A 197 -9.45 1.87 27.95
CA GLN A 197 -10.00 0.54 27.72
C GLN A 197 -10.48 0.40 26.28
N PHE A 198 -10.51 -0.84 25.79
CA PHE A 198 -10.89 -1.15 24.42
C PHE A 198 -12.36 -0.78 24.15
N ILE A 199 -12.58 -0.03 23.08
CA ILE A 199 -13.93 0.33 22.62
C ILE A 199 -14.28 -0.54 21.41
N LEU A 200 -15.40 -1.24 21.48
CA LEU A 200 -15.88 -2.05 20.36
C LEU A 200 -17.03 -1.31 19.67
N LEU A 201 -16.72 -0.70 18.53
CA LEU A 201 -17.73 -0.04 17.71
C LEU A 201 -18.52 -1.11 16.95
N GLY A 202 -19.83 -0.95 16.94
CA GLY A 202 -20.70 -1.75 16.07
C GLY A 202 -20.75 -1.17 14.66
N GLU A 203 -21.79 -1.49 13.91
CA GLU A 203 -22.01 -0.87 12.61
C GLU A 203 -22.21 0.64 12.79
N ILE A 204 -21.44 1.46 12.06
CA ILE A 204 -21.62 2.91 12.02
C ILE A 204 -22.14 3.34 10.65
N SER A 205 -23.21 4.11 10.67
CA SER A 205 -23.80 4.78 9.50
C SER A 205 -23.83 6.31 9.69
N GLY A 206 -24.21 7.05 8.65
CA GLY A 206 -24.28 8.52 8.68
C GLY A 206 -22.97 9.23 8.31
N SER A 207 -23.00 10.56 8.35
CA SER A 207 -21.93 11.43 7.83
C SER A 207 -21.15 12.18 8.90
N GLY A 208 -21.47 11.98 10.18
CA GLY A 208 -20.79 12.59 11.31
C GLY A 208 -19.31 12.21 11.39
N SER A 209 -18.51 12.90 12.19
CA SER A 209 -17.11 12.53 12.36
C SER A 209 -16.92 11.43 13.42
N ILE A 210 -15.86 10.65 13.31
CA ILE A 210 -15.37 9.76 14.37
C ILE A 210 -13.92 10.15 14.65
N SER A 211 -13.59 10.48 15.89
CA SER A 211 -12.24 10.88 16.27
C SER A 211 -11.80 10.26 17.58
N GLN A 212 -10.62 9.67 17.63
CA GLN A 212 -9.97 9.32 18.88
C GLN A 212 -9.15 10.51 19.40
N LEU A 213 -9.30 10.85 20.68
CA LEU A 213 -8.51 11.93 21.27
C LEU A 213 -7.05 11.51 21.48
N PRO A 214 -6.10 12.47 21.46
CA PRO A 214 -4.70 12.21 21.77
C PRO A 214 -4.53 11.55 23.14
N ASN A 215 -3.56 10.63 23.26
CA ASN A 215 -3.24 9.89 24.49
C ASN A 215 -4.32 8.90 24.98
N ALA A 216 -5.35 8.60 24.19
CA ALA A 216 -6.26 7.48 24.47
C ALA A 216 -5.63 6.17 23.97
N TRP A 217 -5.25 5.28 24.90
CA TRP A 217 -4.49 4.05 24.59
C TRP A 217 -5.32 2.76 24.57
N GLY A 218 -6.62 2.84 24.84
CA GLY A 218 -7.47 1.65 24.98
C GLY A 218 -7.63 0.82 23.70
N GLY A 219 -7.31 1.38 22.55
CA GLY A 219 -7.60 0.78 21.25
C GLY A 219 -9.10 0.78 20.94
N ASN A 220 -9.46 0.46 19.70
CA ASN A 220 -10.82 0.16 19.31
C ASN A 220 -10.84 -0.59 18.00
N SER A 221 -11.96 -1.27 17.76
CA SER A 221 -12.21 -1.95 16.50
C SER A 221 -13.55 -1.56 15.91
N MET A 222 -13.54 -1.39 14.59
CA MET A 222 -14.72 -1.37 13.73
C MET A 222 -14.72 -2.62 12.86
N GLY A 223 -15.57 -3.58 13.20
CA GLY A 223 -15.78 -4.80 12.41
C GLY A 223 -16.91 -4.65 11.40
N GLY A 224 -16.93 -5.50 10.37
CA GLY A 224 -18.05 -5.59 9.44
C GLY A 224 -18.18 -4.42 8.47
N VAL A 225 -19.34 -4.33 7.82
CA VAL A 225 -19.63 -3.32 6.81
C VAL A 225 -20.19 -2.07 7.45
N ASN A 226 -19.47 -0.96 7.35
CA ASN A 226 -19.89 0.33 7.88
C ASN A 226 -20.23 1.27 6.72
N PRO A 227 -21.51 1.63 6.52
CA PRO A 227 -21.92 2.56 5.46
C PRO A 227 -21.55 4.03 5.77
N PHE A 228 -20.89 4.27 6.91
CA PHE A 228 -20.27 5.53 7.33
C PHE A 228 -19.64 6.33 6.18
N SER A 229 -19.98 7.62 6.09
CA SER A 229 -19.49 8.52 5.03
C SER A 229 -18.72 9.74 5.53
N GLY A 230 -18.43 9.80 6.83
CA GLY A 230 -17.69 10.91 7.45
C GLY A 230 -16.16 10.76 7.34
N VAL A 231 -15.46 11.53 8.17
CA VAL A 231 -14.00 11.41 8.36
C VAL A 231 -13.74 10.60 9.63
N LEU A 232 -12.82 9.65 9.50
CA LEU A 232 -12.32 8.82 10.60
C LEU A 232 -10.93 9.32 11.00
N ALA A 233 -10.78 9.90 12.19
CA ALA A 233 -9.49 10.33 12.73
C ALA A 233 -9.05 9.40 13.87
N LEU A 234 -7.88 8.79 13.70
CA LEU A 234 -7.38 7.70 14.53
C LEU A 234 -6.07 8.13 15.18
N SER A 235 -5.89 7.78 16.45
CA SER A 235 -4.59 7.93 17.12
C SER A 235 -3.90 6.56 17.22
N ALA A 236 -2.97 6.37 18.16
CA ALA A 236 -2.21 5.13 18.27
C ALA A 236 -3.08 3.92 18.67
N GLY A 237 -2.78 2.76 18.06
CA GLY A 237 -3.31 1.45 18.47
C GLY A 237 -4.72 1.16 17.96
N GLN A 238 -5.02 1.58 16.73
CA GLN A 238 -6.36 1.54 16.17
C GLN A 238 -6.56 0.33 15.26
N ASP A 239 -7.47 -0.58 15.65
CA ASP A 239 -7.81 -1.75 14.85
C ASP A 239 -8.90 -1.42 13.84
N PHE A 240 -8.58 -1.57 12.56
CA PHE A 240 -9.56 -1.65 11.50
C PHE A 240 -9.85 -3.12 11.24
N GLY A 241 -10.98 -3.59 11.78
CA GLY A 241 -11.32 -5.01 11.86
C GLY A 241 -10.58 -5.74 12.97
N THR A 242 -10.57 -7.07 12.89
CA THR A 242 -9.80 -7.96 13.76
C THR A 242 -9.26 -9.13 12.94
N ASN A 243 -8.47 -9.99 13.57
CA ASN A 243 -8.03 -11.25 12.97
C ASN A 243 -9.20 -12.20 12.59
N HIS A 244 -10.43 -11.96 13.07
CA HIS A 244 -11.60 -12.78 12.77
C HIS A 244 -12.73 -12.02 12.06
N VAL A 245 -12.74 -10.68 12.10
CA VAL A 245 -13.79 -9.85 11.50
C VAL A 245 -13.17 -8.87 10.53
N SER A 246 -13.50 -9.02 9.25
CA SER A 246 -13.05 -8.08 8.23
C SER A 246 -13.86 -6.78 8.27
N PRO A 247 -13.22 -5.62 8.14
CA PRO A 247 -13.89 -4.33 8.15
C PRO A 247 -14.20 -3.82 6.74
N SER A 248 -15.09 -2.83 6.65
CA SER A 248 -15.31 -2.04 5.43
C SER A 248 -15.84 -0.66 5.79
N ILE A 249 -15.28 0.38 5.14
CA ILE A 249 -15.69 1.79 5.22
C ILE A 249 -15.78 2.41 3.83
N SER A 250 -16.35 1.67 2.87
CA SER A 250 -16.33 2.04 1.45
C SER A 250 -16.84 3.46 1.14
N ASN A 251 -17.76 3.99 1.94
CA ASN A 251 -18.30 5.35 1.77
C ASN A 251 -17.55 6.43 2.54
N ALA A 252 -16.61 6.07 3.42
CA ALA A 252 -15.89 7.04 4.23
C ALA A 252 -15.15 8.02 3.33
N LYS A 253 -15.08 9.27 3.78
CA LYS A 253 -14.48 10.35 3.01
C LYS A 253 -12.96 10.26 3.00
N ALA A 254 -12.38 10.05 4.17
CA ALA A 254 -10.94 9.97 4.39
C ALA A 254 -10.65 9.35 5.75
N VAL A 255 -9.42 8.86 5.91
CA VAL A 255 -8.86 8.45 7.20
C VAL A 255 -7.74 9.43 7.56
N VAL A 256 -7.74 9.97 8.77
CA VAL A 256 -6.61 10.70 9.34
C VAL A 256 -5.90 9.77 10.32
N ASN A 257 -4.61 9.52 10.09
CA ASN A 257 -3.78 8.68 10.92
C ASN A 257 -2.84 9.56 11.78
N GLU A 258 -3.05 9.55 13.09
CA GLU A 258 -2.22 10.23 14.09
C GLU A 258 -1.41 9.25 14.95
N GLY A 259 -1.19 8.03 14.46
CA GLY A 259 -0.39 7.00 15.15
C GLY A 259 -0.25 5.72 14.32
N SER A 260 -0.41 4.58 14.97
CA SER A 260 -0.39 3.26 14.32
C SER A 260 -1.80 2.80 13.97
N TRP A 261 -2.06 2.63 12.67
CA TRP A 261 -3.29 2.07 12.15
C TRP A 261 -3.11 0.59 11.78
N LEU A 262 -3.85 -0.31 12.43
CA LEU A 262 -3.74 -1.75 12.26
C LEU A 262 -4.88 -2.23 11.36
N VAL A 263 -4.56 -2.60 10.12
CA VAL A 263 -5.54 -3.04 9.13
C VAL A 263 -5.56 -4.56 9.09
N TRP A 264 -6.68 -5.14 9.52
CA TRP A 264 -6.85 -6.59 9.59
C TRP A 264 -7.67 -7.12 8.42
N SER A 265 -7.37 -8.36 8.01
CA SER A 265 -8.21 -9.11 7.08
C SER A 265 -8.30 -10.56 7.55
N ALA A 266 -9.49 -10.96 7.98
CA ALA A 266 -9.78 -12.30 8.46
C ALA A 266 -9.53 -13.37 7.37
N PRO A 267 -9.33 -14.65 7.72
CA PRO A 267 -9.09 -15.71 6.75
C PRO A 267 -10.11 -15.73 5.62
N ASN A 268 -9.65 -16.03 4.41
CA ASN A 268 -10.48 -16.14 3.20
C ASN A 268 -11.31 -14.89 2.88
N SER A 269 -10.82 -13.71 3.23
CA SER A 269 -11.48 -12.43 2.95
C SER A 269 -10.63 -11.51 2.08
N VAL A 270 -11.29 -10.50 1.49
CA VAL A 270 -10.64 -9.38 0.81
C VAL A 270 -11.13 -8.09 1.43
N VAL A 271 -10.23 -7.34 2.04
CA VAL A 271 -10.50 -6.00 2.59
C VAL A 271 -10.00 -4.98 1.59
N THR A 272 -10.84 -4.04 1.18
CA THR A 272 -10.45 -2.97 0.25
C THR A 272 -10.64 -1.61 0.91
N VAL A 273 -9.58 -0.81 0.93
CA VAL A 273 -9.58 0.57 1.40
C VAL A 273 -9.44 1.48 0.19
N THR A 274 -10.51 2.21 -0.12
CA THR A 274 -10.56 3.13 -1.27
C THR A 274 -10.21 4.56 -0.90
N GLN A 275 -10.16 4.85 0.38
CA GLN A 275 -9.96 6.18 0.94
C GLN A 275 -8.50 6.61 0.85
N ASN A 276 -8.28 7.91 0.63
CA ASN A 276 -7.01 8.51 0.98
C ASN A 276 -6.83 8.51 2.50
N ILE A 277 -5.61 8.21 2.91
CA ILE A 277 -5.19 8.19 4.31
C ILE A 277 -4.20 9.33 4.48
N TYR A 278 -4.41 10.17 5.49
CA TYR A 278 -3.57 11.32 5.76
C TYR A 278 -2.88 11.15 7.10
N GLU A 279 -1.57 11.01 7.06
CA GLU A 279 -0.74 11.12 8.26
C GLU A 279 -0.68 12.58 8.74
N ALA A 280 -0.98 12.82 10.01
CA ALA A 280 -0.92 14.15 10.63
C ALA A 280 0.21 14.31 11.65
N SER A 281 0.98 13.25 11.93
CA SER A 281 2.07 13.27 12.92
C SER A 281 3.24 12.38 12.52
N PHE A 282 4.44 12.77 12.91
CA PHE A 282 5.66 12.02 12.66
C PHE A 282 5.63 10.65 13.35
N GLY A 283 6.02 9.61 12.60
CA GLY A 283 6.15 8.25 13.11
C GLY A 283 4.86 7.45 13.03
N GLY A 284 3.84 7.97 12.34
CA GLY A 284 2.64 7.22 12.01
C GLY A 284 2.95 6.09 11.04
N ASP A 285 2.34 4.94 11.28
CA ASP A 285 2.48 3.78 10.41
C ASP A 285 1.18 3.04 10.19
N ILE A 286 1.15 2.30 9.08
CA ILE A 286 0.08 1.35 8.79
C ILE A 286 0.65 -0.05 8.92
N ASN A 287 0.02 -0.85 9.78
CA ASN A 287 0.37 -2.23 10.08
C ASN A 287 -0.67 -3.14 9.43
N PHE A 288 -0.27 -3.90 8.42
CA PHE A 288 -1.16 -4.80 7.71
C PHE A 288 -1.09 -6.22 8.27
N HIS A 289 -2.25 -6.76 8.61
CA HIS A 289 -2.41 -8.10 9.17
C HIS A 289 -3.36 -8.97 8.31
N PRO A 290 -2.97 -9.34 7.08
CA PRO A 290 -3.71 -10.33 6.31
C PRO A 290 -3.48 -11.73 6.90
N ILE A 291 -4.53 -12.34 7.45
CA ILE A 291 -4.49 -13.66 8.09
C ILE A 291 -4.63 -14.78 7.05
N GLY A 292 -3.65 -15.69 7.02
CA GLY A 292 -3.68 -16.86 6.15
C GLY A 292 -3.67 -16.47 4.68
N ASN A 293 -4.69 -16.88 3.94
CA ASN A 293 -4.84 -16.62 2.51
C ASN A 293 -5.59 -15.31 2.19
N SER A 294 -5.84 -14.46 3.18
CA SER A 294 -6.59 -13.23 2.98
C SER A 294 -5.77 -12.14 2.28
N ARG A 295 -6.46 -11.11 1.80
CA ARG A 295 -5.84 -9.99 1.07
C ARG A 295 -6.37 -8.64 1.52
N ILE A 296 -5.47 -7.69 1.69
CA ILE A 296 -5.80 -6.27 1.91
C ILE A 296 -5.43 -5.51 0.63
N ILE A 297 -6.35 -4.75 0.07
CA ILE A 297 -6.16 -3.94 -1.14
C ILE A 297 -6.25 -2.46 -0.76
N MET A 298 -5.17 -1.72 -1.01
CA MET A 298 -5.09 -0.28 -0.82
C MET A 298 -5.21 0.41 -2.18
N ARG A 299 -6.33 1.08 -2.42
CA ARG A 299 -6.60 1.79 -3.68
C ARG A 299 -6.38 3.30 -3.57
N GLY A 300 -6.63 3.89 -2.40
CA GLY A 300 -6.32 5.29 -2.15
C GLY A 300 -4.82 5.54 -1.97
N VAL A 301 -4.46 6.77 -1.63
CA VAL A 301 -3.06 7.17 -1.37
C VAL A 301 -2.84 7.32 0.13
N TYR A 302 -1.73 6.79 0.65
CA TYR A 302 -1.20 7.15 1.96
C TYR A 302 -0.34 8.41 1.84
N SER A 303 -1.00 9.54 2.09
CA SER A 303 -0.42 10.88 2.04
C SER A 303 -0.19 11.41 3.47
N HIS A 304 0.35 12.62 3.59
CA HIS A 304 0.35 13.38 4.85
C HIS A 304 -0.59 14.57 4.66
N THR A 305 -0.94 15.26 5.74
CA THR A 305 -1.79 16.44 5.68
C THR A 305 -1.09 17.69 6.20
N ASP A 306 -1.35 18.81 5.52
CA ASP A 306 -0.91 20.16 5.90
C ASP A 306 -2.06 21.03 6.40
N ASN A 307 -3.25 20.44 6.59
CA ASN A 307 -4.43 21.11 7.13
C ASN A 307 -5.05 20.42 8.34
N SER A 308 -4.38 19.40 8.86
CA SER A 308 -4.74 18.69 10.10
C SER A 308 -3.51 18.64 11.01
N PRO A 309 -3.31 19.64 11.89
CA PRO A 309 -2.24 19.63 12.87
C PRO A 309 -2.33 18.42 13.80
N HIS A 310 -1.18 17.92 14.27
CA HIS A 310 -1.13 16.83 15.23
C HIS A 310 -1.98 17.14 16.47
N GLY A 311 -2.90 16.23 16.80
CA GLY A 311 -3.84 16.33 17.92
C GLY A 311 -5.00 17.29 17.68
N SER A 312 -5.16 17.79 16.45
CA SER A 312 -6.26 18.67 16.03
C SER A 312 -6.69 18.34 14.60
N PRO A 313 -7.23 17.12 14.36
CA PRO A 313 -7.53 16.64 13.03
C PRO A 313 -8.64 17.47 12.35
N ASN A 314 -8.51 17.70 11.04
CA ASN A 314 -9.60 18.27 10.26
C ASN A 314 -10.64 17.19 9.96
N LEU A 315 -11.71 17.17 10.74
CA LEU A 315 -12.77 16.15 10.64
C LEU A 315 -13.77 16.41 9.51
N LEU A 316 -13.57 17.46 8.70
CA LEU A 316 -14.46 17.79 7.59
C LEU A 316 -13.81 17.50 6.24
N ASN A 317 -12.60 18.01 6.02
CA ASN A 317 -11.89 17.96 4.75
C ASN A 317 -10.37 17.82 5.00
N PRO A 318 -9.91 16.70 5.59
CA PRO A 318 -8.48 16.47 5.70
C PRO A 318 -7.89 16.31 4.30
N GLY A 319 -6.70 16.87 4.10
CA GLY A 319 -6.08 16.90 2.79
C GLY A 319 -4.67 17.43 2.80
N LEU A 320 -4.10 17.46 1.60
CA LEU A 320 -2.80 18.03 1.30
C LEU A 320 -2.98 19.13 0.26
N SER A 321 -2.54 20.36 0.54
CA SER A 321 -2.75 21.50 -0.36
C SER A 321 -1.93 21.42 -1.65
N ASP A 322 -0.77 20.75 -1.60
CA ASP A 322 0.15 20.55 -2.72
C ASP A 322 0.64 19.10 -2.75
N ALA A 323 0.23 18.34 -3.77
CA ALA A 323 0.61 16.93 -3.91
C ALA A 323 2.13 16.72 -4.02
N SER A 324 2.91 17.72 -4.47
CA SER A 324 4.36 17.63 -4.55
C SER A 324 5.02 17.50 -3.18
N LEU A 325 4.35 17.91 -2.10
CA LEU A 325 4.86 17.77 -0.73
C LEU A 325 5.04 16.29 -0.36
N ASN A 326 4.31 15.36 -0.99
CA ASN A 326 4.52 13.93 -0.78
C ASN A 326 5.90 13.45 -1.25
N LEU A 327 6.53 14.17 -2.18
CA LEU A 327 7.79 13.80 -2.83
C LEU A 327 9.00 14.56 -2.27
N ALA A 328 8.81 15.30 -1.19
CA ALA A 328 9.84 16.06 -0.49
C ALA A 328 9.83 15.72 1.01
N LYS A 329 10.87 16.15 1.71
CA LYS A 329 10.85 16.25 3.16
C LYS A 329 10.23 17.56 3.58
N VAL A 330 9.25 17.50 4.46
CA VAL A 330 8.46 18.66 4.84
C VAL A 330 8.82 19.17 6.23
N ILE A 331 9.15 20.47 6.30
CA ILE A 331 9.47 21.18 7.55
C ILE A 331 8.46 22.31 7.75
N TYR A 332 7.67 22.25 8.82
CA TYR A 332 6.78 23.34 9.22
C TYR A 332 7.48 24.34 10.15
N ARG A 333 7.11 25.63 10.04
CA ARG A 333 7.61 26.72 10.91
C ARG A 333 6.52 27.72 11.28
N GLY A 334 6.34 27.94 12.59
CA GLY A 334 5.67 29.14 13.14
C GLY A 334 4.14 29.19 12.99
N GLY A 335 3.47 28.05 12.81
CA GLY A 335 2.01 27.94 12.63
C GLY A 335 1.40 26.69 13.27
N PRO A 336 0.12 26.39 13.02
CA PRO A 336 -0.58 25.26 13.64
C PRO A 336 0.12 23.90 13.45
N ASN A 337 0.68 23.63 12.26
CA ASN A 337 1.40 22.39 11.98
C ASN A 337 2.87 22.39 12.45
N ASP A 338 3.35 23.40 13.18
CA ASP A 338 4.72 23.41 13.72
C ASP A 338 4.97 22.20 14.64
N VAL A 339 3.91 21.71 15.28
CA VAL A 339 3.89 20.47 16.09
C VAL A 339 4.13 19.20 15.27
N ASN A 340 3.90 19.21 13.96
CA ASN A 340 4.18 18.08 13.07
C ASN A 340 5.70 17.93 12.82
N GLY A 341 6.50 18.95 13.19
CA GLY A 341 7.95 18.86 13.24
C GLY A 341 8.68 19.08 11.91
N ASN A 342 9.94 18.62 11.87
CA ASN A 342 10.88 18.83 10.75
C ASN A 342 10.85 17.74 9.68
N ASP A 343 9.99 16.72 9.83
CA ASP A 343 9.82 15.63 8.85
C ASP A 343 8.33 15.24 8.79
N GLY A 344 7.45 16.23 8.58
CA GLY A 344 5.99 16.05 8.60
C GLY A 344 5.41 15.20 7.46
N SER A 345 6.27 14.64 6.61
CA SER A 345 5.94 13.75 5.48
C SER A 345 6.46 12.32 5.66
N TYR A 346 7.01 11.98 6.84
CA TYR A 346 7.59 10.68 7.13
C TYR A 346 6.53 9.60 7.34
N ARG A 347 6.38 8.64 6.42
CA ARG A 347 5.32 7.61 6.50
C ARG A 347 5.85 6.18 6.61
N GLY A 348 5.23 5.40 7.49
CA GLY A 348 5.60 4.01 7.74
C GLY A 348 4.65 2.93 7.24
N ILE A 349 5.18 1.80 6.75
CA ILE A 349 4.41 0.60 6.42
C ILE A 349 5.04 -0.64 7.04
N ASN A 350 4.23 -1.44 7.74
CA ASN A 350 4.59 -2.81 8.13
C ASN A 350 3.61 -3.83 7.52
N ILE A 351 4.14 -4.87 6.88
CA ILE A 351 3.39 -6.04 6.41
C ILE A 351 3.73 -7.18 7.36
N GLU A 352 2.85 -7.44 8.32
CA GLU A 352 3.18 -8.17 9.57
C GLU A 352 2.95 -9.69 9.51
N SER A 353 2.26 -10.18 8.48
CA SER A 353 1.88 -11.59 8.37
C SER A 353 2.01 -12.13 6.95
N GLY A 354 2.00 -13.46 6.82
CA GLY A 354 2.22 -14.19 5.56
C GLY A 354 1.16 -14.03 4.48
N GLY A 355 0.12 -13.21 4.68
CA GLY A 355 -0.89 -12.94 3.66
C GLY A 355 -0.44 -11.90 2.62
N THR A 356 -1.39 -11.40 1.83
CA THR A 356 -1.08 -10.44 0.75
C THR A 356 -1.58 -9.03 1.06
N VAL A 357 -0.70 -8.04 0.91
CA VAL A 357 -1.07 -6.63 0.82
C VAL A 357 -0.87 -6.19 -0.61
N GLN A 358 -1.92 -5.69 -1.23
CA GLN A 358 -1.90 -5.20 -2.61
C GLN A 358 -2.06 -3.69 -2.63
N TRP A 359 -1.18 -3.00 -3.36
CA TRP A 359 -1.32 -1.58 -3.65
C TRP A 359 -1.79 -1.38 -5.09
N GLY A 360 -2.82 -0.57 -5.25
CA GLY A 360 -3.58 -0.45 -6.49
C GLY A 360 -4.47 -1.67 -6.75
N ASP A 361 -5.40 -1.52 -7.68
CA ASP A 361 -6.33 -2.56 -8.14
C ASP A 361 -6.26 -2.80 -9.65
N GLY A 362 -5.28 -2.19 -10.32
CA GLY A 362 -5.11 -2.24 -11.77
C GLY A 362 -6.00 -1.26 -12.54
N THR A 363 -6.70 -0.34 -11.85
CA THR A 363 -7.57 0.67 -12.50
C THR A 363 -7.00 2.07 -12.52
N THR A 364 -5.97 2.35 -11.72
CA THR A 364 -5.28 3.65 -11.65
C THR A 364 -3.76 3.46 -11.51
N HIS A 365 -3.03 4.57 -11.52
CA HIS A 365 -1.60 4.68 -11.20
C HIS A 365 -1.35 5.72 -10.11
N ASP A 366 -2.36 5.97 -9.27
CA ASP A 366 -2.21 6.75 -8.05
C ASP A 366 -1.43 5.89 -7.05
N PHE A 367 -0.10 6.10 -7.01
CA PHE A 367 0.78 5.27 -6.22
C PHE A 367 0.44 5.38 -4.73
N PHE A 368 0.28 4.24 -4.05
CA PHE A 368 -0.16 4.22 -2.65
C PHE A 368 0.78 4.98 -1.71
N LEU A 369 2.10 4.84 -1.86
CA LEU A 369 3.09 5.44 -0.96
C LEU A 369 4.03 6.39 -1.72
N PRO A 370 3.57 7.56 -2.20
CA PRO A 370 4.46 8.54 -2.79
C PRO A 370 5.49 8.96 -1.74
N SER A 371 6.75 9.11 -2.10
CA SER A 371 7.79 9.55 -1.15
C SER A 371 8.95 10.23 -1.86
N ALA A 372 9.68 11.05 -1.12
CA ALA A 372 11.06 11.38 -1.49
C ALA A 372 11.94 10.10 -1.46
N PRO A 373 13.08 10.08 -2.17
CA PRO A 373 14.06 8.99 -2.12
C PRO A 373 14.40 8.58 -0.68
N SER A 374 14.18 7.31 -0.34
CA SER A 374 14.36 6.74 1.00
C SER A 374 15.01 5.35 0.90
N PRO A 375 16.35 5.25 0.85
CA PRO A 375 17.03 3.97 0.75
C PRO A 375 16.84 3.11 2.01
N PHE A 376 17.10 1.81 1.90
CA PHE A 376 16.95 0.88 3.01
C PHE A 376 17.92 1.14 4.19
N ALA A 377 19.06 1.79 3.95
CA ALA A 377 20.13 1.99 4.93
C ALA A 377 19.66 2.69 6.21
N VAL A 378 20.17 2.26 7.38
CA VAL A 378 19.82 2.80 8.71
C VAL A 378 20.12 4.29 8.82
N SER A 379 21.35 4.69 8.45
CA SER A 379 21.81 6.07 8.47
C SER A 379 22.23 6.45 7.05
N PRO A 380 21.29 6.88 6.20
CA PRO A 380 21.62 7.22 4.82
C PRO A 380 22.53 8.44 4.80
N ALA A 381 23.63 8.37 4.04
CA ALA A 381 24.62 9.44 3.97
C ALA A 381 24.05 10.79 3.49
N LEU A 382 22.94 10.75 2.75
CA LEU A 382 22.33 11.93 2.12
C LEU A 382 21.13 12.50 2.91
N GLY A 383 20.80 11.95 4.08
CA GLY A 383 19.76 12.47 4.97
C GLY A 383 18.86 11.37 5.57
N ALA A 384 18.10 11.70 6.62
CA ALA A 384 17.17 10.75 7.24
C ALA A 384 16.10 10.27 6.23
N LYS A 385 15.47 9.12 6.50
CA LYS A 385 14.42 8.56 5.62
C LYS A 385 13.16 9.44 5.60
N ASN A 386 12.39 9.36 4.51
CA ASN A 386 11.06 9.97 4.38
C ASN A 386 9.93 8.92 4.31
N ALA A 387 10.27 7.66 4.13
CA ALA A 387 9.34 6.55 4.25
C ALA A 387 10.09 5.26 4.57
N TYR A 388 9.38 4.25 5.04
CA TYR A 388 9.89 2.89 5.12
C TYR A 388 8.81 1.87 4.75
N ILE A 389 9.27 0.73 4.24
CA ILE A 389 8.43 -0.44 3.99
C ILE A 389 9.09 -1.64 4.64
N ASN A 390 8.35 -2.29 5.51
CA ASN A 390 8.83 -3.43 6.26
C ASN A 390 8.03 -4.68 5.90
N LEU A 391 8.74 -5.74 5.52
CA LEU A 391 8.20 -7.01 5.06
C LEU A 391 8.58 -8.11 6.05
N HIS A 392 7.61 -8.52 6.87
CA HIS A 392 7.79 -9.50 7.93
C HIS A 392 7.15 -10.85 7.58
N ARG A 393 7.71 -11.91 8.20
CA ARG A 393 7.06 -13.23 8.37
C ARG A 393 6.51 -13.86 7.08
N GLY A 394 7.18 -13.64 5.94
CA GLY A 394 6.80 -14.23 4.67
C GLY A 394 5.61 -13.57 3.98
N GLY A 395 5.25 -12.35 4.37
CA GLY A 395 4.18 -11.58 3.72
C GLY A 395 4.46 -11.32 2.23
N THR A 396 3.41 -10.96 1.49
CA THR A 396 3.54 -10.59 0.07
C THR A 396 3.07 -9.16 -0.15
N LEU A 397 3.94 -8.33 -0.75
CA LEU A 397 3.55 -7.03 -1.33
C LEU A 397 3.25 -7.21 -2.82
N ALA A 398 2.01 -6.97 -3.23
CA ALA A 398 1.59 -6.98 -4.63
C ALA A 398 1.38 -5.55 -5.14
N LEU A 399 1.97 -5.20 -6.27
CA LEU A 399 1.85 -3.89 -6.93
C LEU A 399 1.01 -4.05 -8.20
N ASN A 400 -0.11 -3.35 -8.29
CA ASN A 400 -1.10 -3.52 -9.34
C ASN A 400 -1.63 -2.18 -9.86
N TYR A 401 -0.97 -1.63 -10.87
CA TYR A 401 -1.32 -0.34 -11.48
C TYR A 401 -1.55 -0.49 -12.98
N ASN A 402 -2.13 0.53 -13.62
CA ASN A 402 -2.37 0.58 -15.07
C ASN A 402 -1.46 1.56 -15.83
N GLY A 403 -0.41 2.04 -15.17
CA GLY A 403 0.55 2.99 -15.70
C GLY A 403 1.83 2.99 -14.88
N PRO A 404 2.81 3.84 -15.27
CA PRO A 404 4.11 3.91 -14.61
C PRO A 404 4.00 4.47 -13.20
N VAL A 405 4.66 3.80 -12.25
CA VAL A 405 4.83 4.25 -10.86
C VAL A 405 6.27 4.04 -10.39
N SER A 406 6.72 4.87 -9.46
CA SER A 406 8.06 4.76 -8.88
C SER A 406 7.99 4.50 -7.37
N LEU A 407 8.54 3.38 -6.95
CA LEU A 407 8.81 3.09 -5.56
C LEU A 407 10.13 3.75 -5.16
N ASN A 408 10.00 4.89 -4.48
CA ASN A 408 11.12 5.68 -3.98
C ASN A 408 11.57 5.27 -2.57
N ALA A 409 11.12 4.12 -2.07
CA ALA A 409 11.49 3.59 -0.77
C ALA A 409 12.09 2.17 -0.90
N GLY A 410 13.11 1.86 -0.10
CA GLY A 410 13.64 0.51 0.04
C GLY A 410 12.77 -0.36 0.95
N ILE A 411 12.54 -1.61 0.56
CA ILE A 411 11.88 -2.64 1.38
C ILE A 411 12.90 -3.30 2.31
N THR A 412 12.55 -3.53 3.59
CA THR A 412 13.39 -4.09 4.68
C THR A 412 12.65 -5.08 5.59
N GLY A 413 13.29 -5.57 6.66
CA GLY A 413 12.75 -6.58 7.61
C GLY A 413 12.81 -6.23 9.10
N GLY A 414 13.08 -4.96 9.43
CA GLY A 414 13.02 -4.42 10.79
C GLY A 414 12.14 -3.17 10.77
N GLY A 415 11.23 -3.10 11.75
CA GLY A 415 10.13 -2.12 11.74
C GLY A 415 10.53 -0.64 11.78
N GLY A 416 9.51 0.21 11.87
CA GLY A 416 9.58 1.64 11.57
C GLY A 416 10.37 2.55 12.49
N GLY A 417 11.10 3.46 11.85
CA GLY A 417 11.79 4.62 12.43
C GLY A 417 12.96 5.05 11.53
N PRO A 418 13.37 6.34 11.55
CA PRO A 418 14.59 6.78 10.86
C PRO A 418 15.87 6.12 11.38
N ASP A 419 15.83 5.41 12.52
CA ASP A 419 16.99 4.87 13.25
C ASP A 419 17.02 3.33 13.44
N ARG A 420 16.25 2.55 12.65
CA ARG A 420 16.16 1.07 12.83
C ARG A 420 17.24 0.28 12.10
N ASP A 421 17.54 -0.92 12.61
CA ASP A 421 18.74 -1.77 12.36
C ASP A 421 19.07 -2.20 10.93
N GLY A 422 18.22 -1.86 9.93
CA GLY A 422 18.50 -2.13 8.51
C GLY A 422 18.44 -3.60 8.15
N SER A 423 17.80 -4.42 8.99
CA SER A 423 17.63 -5.85 8.77
C SER A 423 16.90 -6.16 7.46
N THR A 424 17.22 -7.32 6.89
CA THR A 424 16.69 -7.80 5.62
C THR A 424 15.26 -8.32 5.79
N GLY A 425 14.37 -7.87 4.91
CA GLY A 425 12.98 -8.33 4.82
C GLY A 425 12.89 -9.81 4.55
N THR A 426 11.77 -10.43 4.92
CA THR A 426 11.47 -11.81 4.54
C THR A 426 10.05 -11.88 3.99
N GLY A 427 9.93 -12.09 2.69
CA GLY A 427 8.65 -12.14 1.99
C GLY A 427 8.77 -11.94 0.50
N ASN A 428 7.64 -11.93 -0.19
CA ASN A 428 7.59 -11.86 -1.65
C ASN A 428 7.15 -10.48 -2.14
N VAL A 429 7.58 -10.13 -3.35
CA VAL A 429 7.08 -8.95 -4.06
C VAL A 429 6.55 -9.40 -5.41
N THR A 430 5.34 -8.97 -5.76
CA THR A 430 4.68 -9.33 -7.02
C THR A 430 4.30 -8.08 -7.79
N ILE A 431 4.83 -7.93 -9.00
CA ILE A 431 4.34 -6.96 -10.00
C ILE A 431 3.25 -7.67 -10.79
N MET A 432 1.99 -7.33 -10.54
CA MET A 432 0.83 -8.05 -11.07
C MET A 432 0.73 -7.93 -12.60
N SER A 433 0.14 -8.95 -13.27
CA SER A 433 0.03 -9.09 -14.74
C SER A 433 -0.96 -8.12 -15.43
N THR A 434 -1.21 -6.97 -14.80
CA THR A 434 -2.05 -5.91 -15.35
C THR A 434 -1.33 -5.23 -16.51
N THR A 435 -2.04 -5.02 -17.61
CA THR A 435 -1.46 -4.34 -18.79
C THR A 435 -1.14 -2.90 -18.43
N GLY A 436 0.08 -2.47 -18.72
CA GLY A 436 0.56 -1.12 -18.39
C GLY A 436 1.11 -0.99 -16.96
N ASN A 437 1.11 -2.06 -16.16
CA ASN A 437 1.75 -2.06 -14.85
C ASN A 437 3.27 -1.97 -15.01
N ASP A 438 3.82 -0.76 -14.86
CA ASP A 438 5.24 -0.44 -15.04
C ASP A 438 5.78 0.12 -13.72
N VAL A 439 6.50 -0.70 -12.98
CA VAL A 439 7.00 -0.36 -11.64
C VAL A 439 8.49 -0.12 -11.69
N THR A 440 8.92 1.05 -11.22
CA THR A 440 10.33 1.38 -11.02
C THR A 440 10.72 1.28 -9.57
N PHE A 441 11.71 0.45 -9.24
CA PHE A 441 12.44 0.55 -7.98
C PHE A 441 13.56 1.54 -8.18
N SER A 442 13.45 2.72 -7.56
CA SER A 442 14.44 3.80 -7.68
C SER A 442 15.39 3.87 -6.49
N GLN A 443 15.26 2.93 -5.56
CA GLN A 443 16.13 2.73 -4.41
C GLN A 443 16.51 1.25 -4.28
N PRO A 444 17.67 0.93 -3.67
CA PRO A 444 18.05 -0.46 -3.39
C PRO A 444 17.03 -1.16 -2.49
N GLN A 445 16.71 -2.43 -2.80
CA GLN A 445 15.76 -3.24 -2.06
C GLN A 445 16.50 -4.31 -1.24
N ASN A 446 16.08 -4.51 0.01
CA ASN A 446 16.75 -5.38 0.99
C ASN A 446 15.75 -6.37 1.61
N TYR A 447 15.30 -7.34 0.81
CA TYR A 447 14.44 -8.43 1.27
C TYR A 447 14.83 -9.76 0.60
N ASN A 448 14.71 -10.85 1.36
CA ASN A 448 14.86 -12.22 0.87
C ASN A 448 13.48 -12.81 0.56
N GLY A 449 13.35 -13.45 -0.59
CA GLY A 449 12.14 -14.08 -1.09
C GLY A 449 12.03 -14.06 -2.62
N ILE A 450 10.81 -14.24 -3.12
CA ILE A 450 10.55 -14.32 -4.57
C ILE A 450 10.07 -12.97 -5.09
N THR A 451 10.73 -12.46 -6.13
CA THR A 451 10.22 -11.34 -6.94
C THR A 451 9.50 -11.91 -8.16
N THR A 452 8.19 -11.70 -8.27
CA THR A 452 7.40 -12.14 -9.43
C THR A 452 7.05 -10.95 -10.32
N ILE A 453 7.29 -11.08 -11.62
CA ILE A 453 6.88 -10.11 -12.65
C ILE A 453 5.87 -10.80 -13.55
N GLY A 454 4.60 -10.47 -13.37
CA GLY A 454 3.51 -11.06 -14.12
C GLY A 454 3.59 -10.73 -15.61
N ALA A 455 2.97 -11.59 -16.43
CA ALA A 455 2.86 -11.36 -17.87
C ALA A 455 2.33 -9.95 -18.18
N LYS A 456 2.95 -9.26 -19.13
CA LYS A 456 2.65 -7.87 -19.55
C LYS A 456 3.03 -6.77 -18.55
N ALA A 457 3.59 -7.12 -17.39
CA ALA A 457 4.10 -6.15 -16.45
C ALA A 457 5.57 -5.83 -16.71
N ILE A 458 6.03 -4.68 -16.22
CA ILE A 458 7.42 -4.25 -16.30
C ILE A 458 7.92 -3.98 -14.88
N LEU A 459 9.08 -4.56 -14.55
CA LEU A 459 9.88 -4.15 -13.39
C LEU A 459 11.15 -3.47 -13.89
N ARG A 460 11.41 -2.25 -13.41
CA ARG A 460 12.64 -1.51 -13.65
C ARG A 460 13.47 -1.43 -12.38
N LEU A 461 14.72 -1.89 -12.45
CA LEU A 461 15.71 -1.66 -11.41
C LEU A 461 16.53 -0.43 -11.78
N GLY A 462 16.34 0.63 -10.99
CA GLY A 462 16.93 1.94 -11.23
C GLY A 462 16.01 2.85 -12.04
N ALA A 463 16.08 4.14 -11.74
CA ALA A 463 15.31 5.18 -12.42
C ALA A 463 15.93 5.61 -13.76
N GLY A 464 17.20 5.25 -14.03
CA GLY A 464 17.95 5.72 -15.20
C GLY A 464 18.38 7.18 -15.12
N SER A 465 18.04 7.88 -14.03
CA SER A 465 18.43 9.26 -13.77
C SER A 465 18.56 9.51 -12.28
N PRO A 466 19.39 10.49 -11.87
CA PRO A 466 19.45 10.92 -10.49
C PRO A 466 18.09 11.38 -9.94
N GLN A 467 17.85 11.10 -8.66
CA GLN A 467 16.62 11.41 -7.93
C GLN A 467 16.91 12.49 -6.87
N PRO A 468 16.26 13.68 -6.96
CA PRO A 468 16.49 14.75 -6.01
C PRO A 468 15.84 14.44 -4.66
N LEU A 469 16.59 14.67 -3.58
CA LEU A 469 16.03 14.79 -2.24
C LEU A 469 15.81 16.28 -1.95
N ASN A 470 14.56 16.72 -2.03
CA ASN A 470 14.19 18.11 -1.77
C ASN A 470 13.66 18.29 -0.34
N TYR A 471 13.95 19.45 0.24
CA TYR A 471 13.38 19.93 1.48
C TYR A 471 12.40 21.06 1.16
N ASP A 472 11.14 20.85 1.48
CA ASP A 472 10.09 21.86 1.40
C ASP A 472 9.90 22.46 2.79
N LYS A 473 10.35 23.70 2.95
CA LYS A 473 10.14 24.49 4.16
C LYS A 473 8.88 25.33 4.00
N LEU A 474 7.91 25.11 4.88
CA LEU A 474 6.65 25.84 4.93
C LEU A 474 6.66 26.79 6.11
N VAL A 475 6.72 28.10 5.84
CA VAL A 475 6.69 29.15 6.86
C VAL A 475 5.28 29.73 6.94
N TYR A 476 4.67 29.67 8.11
CA TYR A 476 3.32 30.18 8.31
C TYR A 476 3.29 31.71 8.33
N ASN A 477 2.43 32.31 7.51
CA ASN A 477 2.16 33.74 7.52
C ASN A 477 0.86 34.00 8.30
N SER A 478 0.99 34.50 9.54
CA SER A 478 -0.14 34.74 10.43
C SER A 478 -1.13 35.78 9.92
N SER A 479 -0.71 36.74 9.08
CA SER A 479 -1.60 37.74 8.49
C SER A 479 -2.51 37.15 7.41
N THR A 480 -2.04 36.14 6.69
CA THR A 480 -2.79 35.48 5.61
C THR A 480 -3.39 34.13 6.01
N GLN A 481 -2.97 33.58 7.14
CA GLN A 481 -3.30 32.23 7.61
C GLN A 481 -2.95 31.14 6.59
N GLN A 482 -1.86 31.34 5.84
CA GLN A 482 -1.38 30.43 4.80
C GLN A 482 0.09 30.12 5.01
N TYR A 483 0.52 28.94 4.56
CA TYR A 483 1.92 28.60 4.48
C TYR A 483 2.55 29.13 3.18
N VAL A 484 3.75 29.69 3.31
CA VAL A 484 4.62 30.03 2.17
C VAL A 484 5.67 28.93 2.04
N LYS A 485 5.65 28.23 0.90
CA LYS A 485 6.59 27.16 0.58
C LYS A 485 7.87 27.71 -0.04
N SER A 486 9.01 27.20 0.42
CA SER A 486 10.32 27.34 -0.26
C SER A 486 10.98 25.97 -0.37
N THR A 487 11.48 25.63 -1.55
CA THR A 487 12.12 24.34 -1.84
C THR A 487 13.64 24.51 -1.93
N THR A 488 14.37 23.62 -1.26
CA THR A 488 15.83 23.52 -1.34
C THR A 488 16.23 22.10 -1.72
N LEU A 489 17.11 21.95 -2.70
CA LEU A 489 17.75 20.66 -3.00
C LEU A 489 18.72 20.32 -1.87
N GLN A 490 18.43 19.25 -1.12
CA GLN A 490 19.28 18.79 -0.02
C GLN A 490 20.39 17.87 -0.53
N ALA A 491 20.03 16.93 -1.40
CA ALA A 491 20.94 15.94 -1.94
C ALA A 491 20.42 15.36 -3.26
N THR A 492 21.21 14.53 -3.90
CA THR A 492 20.82 13.81 -5.11
C THR A 492 21.27 12.36 -5.00
N TYR A 493 20.31 11.45 -4.96
CA TYR A 493 20.59 10.02 -5.11
C TYR A 493 20.81 9.72 -6.59
N ASN A 494 21.68 8.75 -6.92
CA ASN A 494 21.89 8.33 -8.30
C ASN A 494 20.64 7.71 -8.96
N GLY A 495 19.67 7.27 -8.14
CA GLY A 495 18.46 6.62 -8.60
C GLY A 495 18.65 5.14 -8.94
N ASP A 496 19.79 4.57 -8.58
CA ASP A 496 20.10 3.16 -8.82
C ASP A 496 19.42 2.26 -7.78
N SER A 497 19.20 1.00 -8.15
CA SER A 497 18.51 0.01 -7.33
C SER A 497 19.24 -1.32 -7.32
N SER A 498 18.78 -2.24 -6.48
CA SER A 498 19.27 -3.61 -6.39
C SER A 498 18.13 -4.51 -5.92
N LEU A 499 18.26 -5.80 -6.21
CA LEU A 499 17.46 -6.87 -5.62
C LEU A 499 18.41 -7.90 -5.00
N LEU A 500 17.98 -8.52 -3.91
CA LEU A 500 18.64 -9.72 -3.42
C LEU A 500 18.19 -10.91 -4.27
N THR A 501 19.16 -11.72 -4.68
CA THR A 501 19.00 -12.98 -5.42
C THR A 501 19.98 -14.00 -4.86
N ALA A 502 19.81 -15.28 -5.18
CA ALA A 502 20.56 -16.37 -4.55
C ALA A 502 22.09 -16.23 -4.55
N GLU A 503 22.66 -15.48 -5.50
CA GLU A 503 24.11 -15.28 -5.62
C GLU A 503 24.52 -13.80 -5.60
N SER A 504 23.62 -12.89 -5.20
CA SER A 504 23.98 -11.50 -4.92
C SER A 504 24.51 -11.36 -3.49
N ALA A 505 25.20 -10.26 -3.21
CA ALA A 505 25.61 -9.94 -1.85
C ALA A 505 24.38 -9.80 -0.93
N GLY A 506 24.35 -10.52 0.19
CA GLY A 506 23.26 -10.48 1.17
C GLY A 506 22.02 -11.32 0.84
N GLY A 507 21.94 -11.94 -0.34
CA GLY A 507 20.80 -12.77 -0.74
C GLY A 507 20.84 -14.17 -0.14
N ALA A 508 19.66 -14.72 0.13
CA ALA A 508 19.47 -16.10 0.55
C ALA A 508 19.40 -17.04 -0.67
N SER A 509 19.82 -18.30 -0.52
CA SER A 509 19.82 -19.29 -1.62
C SER A 509 18.44 -19.58 -2.22
N THR A 510 17.37 -19.24 -1.50
CA THR A 510 15.97 -19.35 -1.94
C THR A 510 15.49 -18.17 -2.76
N ASP A 511 16.25 -17.07 -2.80
CA ASP A 511 15.84 -15.85 -3.50
C ASP A 511 15.85 -16.10 -5.00
N SER A 512 14.80 -15.61 -5.66
CA SER A 512 14.62 -15.82 -7.10
C SER A 512 13.81 -14.71 -7.73
N ILE A 513 13.96 -14.59 -9.04
CA ILE A 513 13.11 -13.73 -9.88
C ILE A 513 12.33 -14.64 -10.82
N VAL A 514 11.00 -14.60 -10.73
CA VAL A 514 10.10 -15.24 -11.69
C VAL A 514 9.63 -14.16 -12.66
N ASN A 515 10.20 -14.13 -13.86
CA ASN A 515 9.95 -13.09 -14.86
C ASN A 515 9.12 -13.65 -16.02
N ASP A 516 7.83 -13.35 -16.06
CA ASP A 516 6.96 -13.59 -17.22
C ASP A 516 6.58 -12.29 -17.97
N GLY A 517 7.00 -11.14 -17.45
CA GLY A 517 6.84 -9.82 -18.06
C GLY A 517 8.14 -9.31 -18.68
N SER A 518 8.60 -8.14 -18.22
CA SER A 518 9.89 -7.58 -18.59
C SER A 518 10.65 -7.10 -17.35
N LEU A 519 11.90 -7.57 -17.22
CA LEU A 519 12.87 -7.04 -16.26
C LEU A 519 13.82 -6.10 -16.99
N ILE A 520 13.85 -4.83 -16.59
CA ILE A 520 14.70 -3.80 -17.19
C ILE A 520 15.68 -3.28 -16.13
N ILE A 521 16.97 -3.32 -16.43
CA ILE A 521 18.01 -2.75 -15.59
C ILE A 521 18.40 -1.38 -16.16
N GLN A 522 18.29 -0.34 -15.34
CA GLN A 522 18.55 1.05 -15.72
C GLN A 522 19.57 1.74 -14.82
N ASN A 523 20.26 1.01 -13.94
CA ASN A 523 21.31 1.58 -13.11
C ASN A 523 22.37 2.30 -13.94
N THR A 524 22.79 3.46 -13.45
CA THR A 524 23.72 4.35 -14.16
C THR A 524 25.13 4.32 -13.59
N THR A 525 25.25 4.09 -12.29
CA THR A 525 26.50 4.14 -11.53
C THR A 525 26.82 2.81 -10.85
N ASP A 526 25.87 2.27 -10.11
CA ASP A 526 26.07 1.12 -9.23
C ASP A 526 25.88 -0.20 -9.98
N ALA A 527 26.93 -1.02 -9.98
CA ALA A 527 26.89 -2.36 -10.54
C ALA A 527 26.06 -3.30 -9.66
N ILE A 528 25.34 -4.22 -10.30
CA ILE A 528 24.52 -5.22 -9.59
C ILE A 528 24.84 -6.64 -10.03
N THR A 529 24.52 -7.61 -9.17
CA THR A 529 24.55 -9.04 -9.49
C THR A 529 23.16 -9.60 -9.37
N LEU A 530 22.71 -10.35 -10.39
CA LEU A 530 21.43 -11.05 -10.40
C LEU A 530 21.63 -12.52 -10.75
N SER A 531 20.86 -13.38 -10.11
CA SER A 531 20.83 -14.82 -10.38
C SER A 531 19.45 -15.40 -10.14
N ASN A 532 19.30 -16.70 -10.44
CA ASN A 532 18.09 -17.47 -10.21
C ASN A 532 16.85 -16.84 -10.87
N ILE A 533 17.04 -16.28 -12.07
CA ILE A 533 15.98 -15.72 -12.89
C ILE A 533 15.37 -16.84 -13.74
N SER A 534 14.05 -16.97 -13.66
CA SER A 534 13.24 -17.95 -14.39
C SER A 534 12.07 -17.27 -15.12
N GLY A 535 11.26 -18.04 -15.85
CA GLY A 535 10.07 -17.54 -16.57
C GLY A 535 10.31 -17.27 -18.07
N SER A 536 9.27 -16.75 -18.72
CA SER A 536 9.23 -16.54 -20.18
C SER A 536 9.46 -15.09 -20.62
N GLY A 537 9.60 -14.18 -19.67
CA GLY A 537 9.72 -12.73 -19.86
C GLY A 537 11.09 -12.29 -20.35
N THR A 538 11.16 -11.04 -20.80
CA THR A 538 12.37 -10.46 -21.39
C THR A 538 13.31 -9.87 -20.32
N PHE A 539 14.61 -9.95 -20.57
CA PHE A 539 15.66 -9.26 -19.80
C PHE A 539 16.28 -8.14 -20.64
N LEU A 540 16.27 -6.90 -20.14
CA LEU A 540 16.82 -5.75 -20.84
C LEU A 540 17.86 -5.03 -19.97
N GLN A 541 19.09 -4.90 -20.45
CA GLN A 541 20.08 -3.98 -19.90
C GLN A 541 20.02 -2.65 -20.66
N ASN A 542 19.52 -1.60 -20.01
CA ASN A 542 19.42 -0.25 -20.55
C ASN A 542 20.26 0.79 -19.78
N GLY A 543 20.73 0.45 -18.58
CA GLY A 543 21.60 1.29 -17.75
C GLY A 543 23.06 1.25 -18.18
N THR A 544 23.80 2.33 -17.87
CA THR A 544 25.24 2.43 -18.15
C THR A 544 26.11 1.66 -17.15
N ALA A 545 25.60 1.35 -15.96
CA ALA A 545 26.31 0.53 -14.98
C ALA A 545 26.41 -0.92 -15.44
N SER A 546 27.40 -1.64 -14.90
CA SER A 546 27.59 -3.06 -15.21
C SER A 546 26.58 -3.96 -14.48
N THR A 547 26.06 -4.97 -15.17
CA THR A 547 25.24 -6.03 -14.55
C THR A 547 25.96 -7.36 -14.66
N THR A 548 26.14 -8.06 -13.54
CA THR A 548 26.66 -9.43 -13.52
C THR A 548 25.49 -10.41 -13.46
N LEU A 549 25.39 -11.30 -14.44
CA LEU A 549 24.41 -12.39 -14.43
C LEU A 549 25.08 -13.70 -14.05
N ARG A 550 24.52 -14.40 -13.05
CA ARG A 550 24.92 -15.75 -12.65
C ARG A 550 23.90 -16.79 -13.10
N ASN A 551 23.74 -17.91 -12.39
CA ASN A 551 22.99 -19.05 -12.91
C ASN A 551 21.51 -18.70 -13.12
N ASN A 552 21.02 -18.83 -14.36
CA ASN A 552 19.66 -18.46 -14.74
C ASN A 552 19.01 -19.54 -15.62
N SER A 553 17.68 -19.51 -15.71
CA SER A 553 16.88 -20.49 -16.46
C SER A 553 15.72 -19.88 -17.27
N PHE A 554 15.61 -18.54 -17.32
CA PHE A 554 14.59 -17.88 -18.13
C PHE A 554 14.70 -18.23 -19.63
N SER A 555 13.57 -18.19 -20.32
CA SER A 555 13.46 -18.57 -21.74
C SER A 555 13.16 -17.39 -22.67
N GLY A 556 12.81 -16.23 -22.11
CA GLY A 556 12.61 -15.01 -22.89
C GLY A 556 13.93 -14.42 -23.40
N ALA A 557 13.82 -13.50 -24.36
CA ALA A 557 14.99 -12.88 -24.97
C ALA A 557 15.74 -11.97 -23.99
N ALA A 558 17.06 -11.93 -24.13
CA ALA A 558 17.95 -10.99 -23.46
C ALA A 558 18.48 -9.95 -24.45
N ILE A 559 18.43 -8.67 -24.07
CA ILE A 559 18.86 -7.55 -24.91
C ILE A 559 19.77 -6.62 -24.10
N ILE A 560 20.97 -6.37 -24.61
CA ILE A 560 21.93 -5.44 -24.01
C ILE A 560 21.98 -4.18 -24.87
N ASN A 561 21.36 -3.09 -24.41
CA ASN A 561 21.30 -1.81 -25.13
C ASN A 561 22.29 -0.77 -24.64
N SER A 562 22.77 -0.89 -23.40
CA SER A 562 23.72 0.05 -22.79
C SER A 562 24.61 -0.65 -21.77
N GLY A 563 25.66 0.04 -21.32
CA GLY A 563 26.59 -0.47 -20.32
C GLY A 563 27.25 -1.79 -20.73
N SER A 564 27.53 -2.63 -19.73
CA SER A 564 28.09 -3.97 -19.93
C SER A 564 27.34 -5.02 -19.12
N VAL A 565 27.17 -6.21 -19.68
CA VAL A 565 26.74 -7.40 -18.94
C VAL A 565 27.89 -8.39 -18.83
N LEU A 566 28.20 -8.82 -17.62
CA LEU A 566 29.18 -9.88 -17.33
C LEU A 566 28.45 -11.21 -17.10
N ALA A 567 28.67 -12.19 -17.96
CA ALA A 567 28.22 -13.56 -17.75
C ALA A 567 29.18 -14.27 -16.79
N ALA A 568 28.74 -14.47 -15.54
CA ALA A 568 29.54 -15.11 -14.49
C ALA A 568 29.14 -16.57 -14.22
N SER A 569 28.46 -17.19 -15.19
CA SER A 569 28.11 -18.62 -15.22
C SER A 569 27.83 -19.04 -16.68
N ALA A 570 27.95 -20.34 -16.97
CA ALA A 570 27.77 -20.83 -18.34
C ALA A 570 26.33 -20.65 -18.86
N ASN A 571 25.32 -20.66 -18.00
CA ASN A 571 23.91 -20.45 -18.33
C ASN A 571 23.39 -19.06 -17.92
N ALA A 572 24.26 -18.04 -17.90
CA ALA A 572 23.92 -16.71 -17.40
C ALA A 572 22.71 -16.06 -18.10
N PHE A 573 22.44 -16.42 -19.36
CA PHE A 573 21.34 -15.87 -20.16
C PHE A 573 20.17 -16.86 -20.34
N GLY A 574 20.12 -17.94 -19.57
CA GLY A 574 19.08 -18.95 -19.69
C GLY A 574 19.06 -19.61 -21.07
N SER A 575 17.88 -19.75 -21.68
CA SER A 575 17.69 -20.46 -22.95
C SER A 575 17.23 -19.59 -24.12
N GLY A 576 16.94 -18.31 -23.87
CA GLY A 576 16.46 -17.38 -24.90
C GLY A 576 17.54 -16.89 -25.87
N ASN A 577 17.12 -16.07 -26.83
CA ASN A 577 18.01 -15.38 -27.76
C ASN A 577 18.72 -14.22 -27.05
N LEU A 578 19.98 -13.96 -27.42
CA LEU A 578 20.77 -12.85 -26.91
C LEU A 578 21.09 -11.84 -28.03
N THR A 579 20.70 -10.59 -27.83
CA THR A 579 21.10 -9.46 -28.69
C THR A 579 22.05 -8.53 -27.92
N ASN A 580 23.27 -8.36 -28.41
CA ASN A 580 24.28 -7.47 -27.86
C ASN A 580 24.45 -6.22 -28.72
N ASN A 581 23.94 -5.08 -28.24
CA ASN A 581 24.10 -3.76 -28.84
C ASN A 581 25.11 -2.87 -28.10
N ALA A 582 25.64 -3.32 -26.96
CA ALA A 582 26.60 -2.59 -26.15
C ALA A 582 27.73 -3.53 -25.68
N GLY A 583 27.96 -3.74 -24.38
CA GLY A 583 29.03 -4.59 -23.89
C GLY A 583 28.56 -5.97 -23.38
N LEU A 584 29.18 -7.04 -23.87
CA LEU A 584 29.10 -8.38 -23.29
C LEU A 584 30.50 -8.87 -22.93
N GLY A 585 30.68 -9.38 -21.72
CA GLY A 585 31.93 -10.03 -21.30
C GLY A 585 31.67 -11.25 -20.42
N LEU A 586 32.73 -12.01 -20.13
CA LEU A 586 32.69 -13.07 -19.13
C LEU A 586 33.18 -12.56 -17.76
N GLY A 587 32.63 -13.09 -16.68
CA GLY A 587 33.10 -12.80 -15.33
C GLY A 587 34.54 -13.29 -15.09
N ASN A 588 35.23 -12.74 -14.09
CA ASN A 588 36.67 -12.96 -13.87
C ASN A 588 37.11 -14.43 -13.73
N THR A 589 36.20 -15.31 -13.32
CA THR A 589 36.45 -16.75 -13.13
C THR A 589 35.61 -17.61 -14.07
N GLN A 590 34.98 -17.00 -15.09
CA GLN A 590 34.13 -17.68 -16.07
C GLN A 590 34.81 -17.66 -17.43
N PHE A 591 34.89 -18.83 -18.06
CA PHE A 591 35.58 -19.02 -19.33
C PHE A 591 34.69 -19.68 -20.39
N GLU A 592 33.41 -19.84 -20.08
CA GLU A 592 32.40 -20.40 -20.97
C GLU A 592 31.10 -19.61 -20.86
N LEU A 593 30.47 -19.33 -21.99
CA LEU A 593 29.07 -18.93 -22.04
C LEU A 593 28.34 -19.82 -23.06
N THR A 594 27.32 -20.52 -22.59
CA THR A 594 26.49 -21.40 -23.39
C THR A 594 25.13 -20.75 -23.62
N LEU A 595 24.74 -20.64 -24.89
CA LEU A 595 23.49 -20.04 -25.33
C LEU A 595 22.68 -21.08 -26.10
N ALA A 596 21.49 -21.41 -25.60
CA ALA A 596 20.59 -22.34 -26.29
C ALA A 596 19.87 -21.68 -27.49
N GLY A 597 19.64 -20.36 -27.42
CA GLY A 597 19.08 -19.56 -28.51
C GLY A 597 20.13 -19.09 -29.52
N SER A 598 19.78 -18.06 -30.29
CA SER A 598 20.70 -17.35 -31.19
C SER A 598 21.50 -16.28 -30.48
N TYR A 599 22.66 -15.93 -31.02
CA TYR A 599 23.44 -14.77 -30.59
C TYR A 599 23.60 -13.76 -31.73
N GLN A 600 23.20 -12.51 -31.49
CA GLN A 600 23.41 -11.42 -32.41
C GLN A 600 24.23 -10.33 -31.74
N GLN A 601 25.36 -9.96 -32.34
CA GLN A 601 26.07 -8.73 -32.02
C GLN A 601 25.88 -7.73 -33.15
N THR A 602 25.38 -6.53 -32.82
CA THR A 602 25.21 -5.47 -33.82
C THR A 602 26.49 -4.67 -34.01
N ALA A 603 26.47 -3.70 -34.93
CA ALA A 603 27.64 -2.86 -35.21
C ALA A 603 28.13 -2.04 -34.00
N SER A 604 27.23 -1.75 -33.05
CA SER A 604 27.56 -1.03 -31.81
C SER A 604 28.00 -1.95 -30.66
N GLY A 605 27.82 -3.27 -30.82
CA GLY A 605 28.14 -4.23 -29.79
C GLY A 605 29.64 -4.54 -29.69
N SER A 606 30.06 -4.99 -28.51
CA SER A 606 31.39 -5.46 -28.19
C SER A 606 31.31 -6.75 -27.36
N LEU A 607 32.08 -7.77 -27.76
CA LEU A 607 32.26 -9.02 -27.02
C LEU A 607 33.69 -9.06 -26.46
N THR A 608 33.84 -9.25 -25.15
CA THR A 608 35.13 -9.35 -24.47
C THR A 608 35.38 -10.75 -23.94
N LEU A 609 36.47 -11.39 -24.37
CA LEU A 609 36.88 -12.73 -23.93
C LEU A 609 38.26 -12.71 -23.25
N PRO A 610 38.38 -13.22 -22.01
CA PRO A 610 39.68 -13.37 -21.36
C PRO A 610 40.45 -14.57 -21.95
N ILE A 611 41.75 -14.43 -22.20
CA ILE A 611 42.63 -15.51 -22.66
C ILE A 611 43.81 -15.62 -21.69
N ASN A 612 43.68 -16.47 -20.68
CA ASN A 612 44.65 -16.59 -19.58
C ASN A 612 45.56 -17.81 -19.76
N GLY A 613 45.13 -18.83 -20.50
CA GLY A 613 45.91 -20.00 -20.86
C GLY A 613 45.42 -20.66 -22.16
N THR A 614 45.59 -21.97 -22.30
CA THR A 614 45.35 -22.71 -23.57
C THR A 614 44.22 -23.74 -23.49
N SER A 615 43.53 -23.85 -22.36
CA SER A 615 42.46 -24.80 -22.07
C SER A 615 41.07 -24.15 -22.20
N LYS A 616 40.33 -24.56 -23.24
CA LYS A 616 38.98 -24.04 -23.56
C LYS A 616 38.05 -24.19 -22.36
N GLY A 617 37.39 -23.11 -21.94
CA GLY A 617 36.42 -23.16 -20.84
C GLY A 617 37.04 -23.28 -19.44
N VAL A 618 38.37 -23.37 -19.33
CA VAL A 618 39.09 -23.49 -18.05
C VAL A 618 39.93 -22.25 -17.77
N ASP A 619 40.69 -21.80 -18.78
CA ASP A 619 41.58 -20.64 -18.65
C ASP A 619 41.48 -19.66 -19.83
N TYR A 620 40.59 -19.91 -20.80
CA TYR A 620 40.21 -18.92 -21.79
C TYR A 620 38.73 -18.97 -22.16
N GLY A 621 38.18 -17.79 -22.39
CA GLY A 621 36.79 -17.50 -22.68
C GLY A 621 36.36 -17.96 -24.06
N HIS A 622 35.18 -18.58 -24.13
CA HIS A 622 34.54 -18.91 -25.38
C HIS A 622 33.00 -18.87 -25.26
N LEU A 623 32.33 -18.79 -26.40
CA LEU A 623 30.89 -18.97 -26.53
C LEU A 623 30.58 -20.30 -27.23
N THR A 624 29.61 -21.03 -26.68
CA THR A 624 28.95 -22.16 -27.35
C THR A 624 27.50 -21.76 -27.60
N VAL A 625 27.08 -21.69 -28.86
CA VAL A 625 25.76 -21.21 -29.27
C VAL A 625 25.07 -22.30 -30.06
N ALA A 626 23.92 -22.80 -29.61
CA ALA A 626 23.18 -23.82 -30.34
C ALA A 626 22.50 -23.25 -31.60
N GLY A 627 21.98 -22.02 -31.51
CA GLY A 627 21.35 -21.30 -32.62
C GLY A 627 22.35 -20.60 -33.57
N PRO A 628 21.83 -19.82 -34.52
CA PRO A 628 22.65 -19.04 -35.43
C PRO A 628 23.36 -17.88 -34.71
N VAL A 629 24.52 -17.51 -35.24
CA VAL A 629 25.31 -16.36 -34.78
C VAL A 629 25.39 -15.30 -35.88
N VAL A 630 25.15 -14.04 -35.52
CA VAL A 630 25.38 -12.87 -36.37
C VAL A 630 26.43 -11.97 -35.72
N LEU A 631 27.56 -11.76 -36.39
CA LEU A 631 28.68 -10.96 -35.89
C LEU A 631 28.70 -9.56 -36.49
N GLY A 632 29.00 -8.59 -35.64
CA GLY A 632 29.21 -7.18 -35.96
C GLY A 632 30.04 -6.50 -34.86
N GLY A 633 30.42 -5.24 -35.05
CA GLY A 633 31.07 -4.46 -33.99
C GLY A 633 32.45 -4.99 -33.58
N VAL A 634 32.74 -5.00 -32.29
CA VAL A 634 34.09 -5.26 -31.76
C VAL A 634 34.20 -6.64 -31.10
N LEU A 635 35.29 -7.35 -31.37
CA LEU A 635 35.77 -8.47 -30.55
C LEU A 635 37.01 -8.02 -29.78
N ALA A 636 36.95 -8.04 -28.45
CA ALA A 636 38.06 -7.74 -27.57
C ALA A 636 38.60 -9.03 -26.93
N LEU A 637 39.89 -9.31 -27.14
CA LEU A 637 40.59 -10.43 -26.52
C LEU A 637 41.57 -9.91 -25.48
N ASN A 638 41.39 -10.33 -24.24
CA ASN A 638 42.22 -9.88 -23.14
C ASN A 638 43.20 -10.97 -22.75
N PHE A 639 44.41 -10.92 -23.29
CA PHE A 639 45.45 -11.89 -22.98
C PHE A 639 46.18 -11.53 -21.68
N SER A 640 46.33 -12.48 -20.76
CA SER A 640 47.08 -12.29 -19.52
C SER A 640 48.17 -13.34 -19.26
N GLY A 641 48.29 -14.34 -20.13
CA GLY A 641 49.32 -15.38 -20.10
C GLY A 641 50.45 -15.16 -21.12
N THR A 642 51.30 -16.17 -21.26
CA THR A 642 52.37 -16.22 -22.27
C THR A 642 51.96 -17.10 -23.44
N PHE A 643 52.02 -16.55 -24.64
CA PHE A 643 51.54 -17.21 -25.85
C PHE A 643 52.59 -17.18 -26.95
N THR A 644 52.56 -18.19 -27.82
CA THR A 644 53.50 -18.36 -28.93
C THR A 644 52.77 -18.24 -30.26
N SER A 645 53.45 -17.73 -31.29
CA SER A 645 52.96 -17.72 -32.67
C SER A 645 52.41 -19.09 -33.10
N GLY A 646 51.28 -19.07 -33.80
CA GLY A 646 50.57 -20.25 -34.29
C GLY A 646 49.58 -20.87 -33.29
N GLN A 647 49.57 -20.47 -32.02
CA GLN A 647 48.58 -20.96 -31.06
C GLN A 647 47.16 -20.55 -31.47
N LYS A 648 46.23 -21.51 -31.45
CA LYS A 648 44.87 -21.36 -31.97
C LYS A 648 43.83 -21.55 -30.86
N PHE A 649 42.92 -20.58 -30.73
CA PHE A 649 41.85 -20.54 -29.72
C PHE A 649 40.49 -20.63 -30.38
N THR A 650 39.60 -21.46 -29.83
CA THR A 650 38.20 -21.56 -30.30
C THR A 650 37.37 -20.54 -29.54
N LEU A 651 36.96 -19.46 -30.20
CA LEU A 651 36.27 -18.36 -29.55
C LEU A 651 34.74 -18.51 -29.57
N ILE A 652 34.19 -18.96 -30.69
CA ILE A 652 32.75 -19.15 -30.87
C ILE A 652 32.51 -20.47 -31.59
N ASP A 653 31.66 -21.32 -31.04
CA ASP A 653 31.18 -22.56 -31.65
C ASP A 653 29.66 -22.45 -31.83
N ALA A 654 29.19 -22.36 -33.08
CA ALA A 654 27.80 -22.02 -33.41
C ALA A 654 27.08 -23.14 -34.18
N GLY A 655 26.26 -23.94 -33.49
CA GLY A 655 25.51 -25.04 -34.09
C GLY A 655 24.60 -24.63 -35.26
N GLY A 656 24.06 -23.40 -35.23
CA GLY A 656 23.25 -22.82 -36.31
C GLY A 656 24.05 -22.07 -37.39
N GLY A 657 25.39 -22.10 -37.33
CA GLY A 657 26.28 -21.38 -38.25
C GLY A 657 26.55 -19.92 -37.84
N ILE A 658 27.58 -19.34 -38.47
CA ILE A 658 28.02 -17.95 -38.24
C ILE A 658 27.84 -17.15 -39.52
N THR A 659 27.29 -15.95 -39.40
CA THR A 659 27.20 -14.95 -40.46
C THR A 659 27.73 -13.60 -39.98
N GLY A 660 28.10 -12.73 -40.93
CA GLY A 660 28.73 -11.44 -40.62
C GLY A 660 30.18 -11.60 -40.16
N SER A 661 30.75 -10.51 -39.67
CA SER A 661 32.13 -10.44 -39.15
C SER A 661 32.25 -9.30 -38.16
N PHE A 662 33.15 -9.43 -37.19
CA PHE A 662 33.55 -8.29 -36.38
C PHE A 662 34.17 -7.21 -37.28
N SER A 663 33.73 -5.96 -37.12
CA SER A 663 34.32 -4.82 -37.83
C SER A 663 35.70 -4.45 -37.28
N ASN A 664 36.00 -4.83 -36.03
CA ASN A 664 37.30 -4.63 -35.41
C ASN A 664 37.61 -5.75 -34.41
N VAL A 665 38.90 -6.10 -34.30
CA VAL A 665 39.40 -7.06 -33.33
C VAL A 665 40.51 -6.39 -32.54
N THR A 666 40.32 -6.23 -31.24
CA THR A 666 41.31 -5.64 -30.33
C THR A 666 41.91 -6.74 -29.45
N SER A 667 43.23 -6.72 -29.27
CA SER A 667 43.94 -7.68 -28.42
C SER A 667 44.82 -6.94 -27.42
N SER A 668 44.62 -7.17 -26.12
CA SER A 668 45.55 -6.71 -25.08
C SER A 668 46.65 -7.74 -24.89
N GLY A 669 47.56 -7.86 -25.86
CA GLY A 669 48.63 -8.85 -25.84
C GLY A 669 49.13 -9.16 -27.26
N PRO A 670 49.36 -10.44 -27.61
CA PRO A 670 49.82 -10.78 -28.94
C PRO A 670 48.78 -10.38 -29.99
N ALA A 671 49.25 -10.00 -31.17
CA ALA A 671 48.37 -9.80 -32.31
C ALA A 671 47.77 -11.15 -32.74
N VAL A 672 46.52 -11.12 -33.19
CA VAL A 672 45.82 -12.33 -33.65
C VAL A 672 45.29 -12.16 -35.06
N ASP A 673 45.10 -13.28 -35.74
CA ASP A 673 44.30 -13.40 -36.94
C ASP A 673 43.00 -14.15 -36.63
N ILE A 674 41.88 -13.62 -37.11
CA ILE A 674 40.56 -14.25 -36.94
C ILE A 674 40.23 -15.06 -38.18
N THR A 675 39.89 -16.33 -37.98
CA THR A 675 39.50 -17.24 -39.06
C THR A 675 38.17 -17.91 -38.75
N LEU A 676 37.30 -17.98 -39.74
CA LEU A 676 36.04 -18.72 -39.68
C LEU A 676 36.22 -20.04 -40.44
N ASN A 677 35.97 -21.17 -39.79
CA ASN A 677 35.95 -22.47 -40.45
C ASN A 677 34.62 -23.18 -40.14
N GLY A 678 33.72 -23.17 -41.12
CA GLY A 678 32.35 -23.66 -40.95
C GLY A 678 31.61 -22.88 -39.87
N ALA A 679 31.21 -23.59 -38.82
CA ALA A 679 30.46 -23.07 -37.67
C ALA A 679 31.33 -22.50 -36.54
N VAL A 680 32.64 -22.49 -36.70
CA VAL A 680 33.57 -22.19 -35.59
C VAL A 680 34.48 -21.02 -35.93
N LEU A 681 34.50 -20.01 -35.04
CA LEU A 681 35.39 -18.86 -35.10
C LEU A 681 36.63 -19.10 -34.24
N TYR A 682 37.80 -18.88 -34.83
CA TYR A 682 39.09 -19.04 -34.18
C TYR A 682 39.89 -17.73 -34.15
N ALA A 683 40.72 -17.58 -33.11
CA ALA A 683 41.84 -16.65 -33.11
C ALA A 683 43.16 -17.42 -33.15
N THR A 684 44.09 -17.00 -34.01
CA THR A 684 45.45 -17.55 -34.08
C THR A 684 46.46 -16.47 -33.74
N VAL A 685 47.34 -16.73 -32.79
CA VAL A 685 48.43 -15.82 -32.39
C VAL A 685 49.42 -15.67 -33.53
N ARG A 686 49.75 -14.42 -33.89
CA ARG A 686 50.73 -14.10 -34.92
C ARG A 686 52.16 -14.26 -34.44
#